data_AF-A0A2E9LW87-F1
#
_entry.id   AF-A0A2E9LW87-F1
#
_cell.length_a   1.000
_cell.length_b   1.000
_cell.length_c   1.000
_cell.angle_alpha   90.00
_cell.angle_beta   90.00
_cell.angle_gamma   90.00
#
_symmetry.space_group_name_H-M   'P 1'
#
loop_
_entity.id
_entity.type
_entity.pdbx_description
1 polymer ?
#
loop_
_entity_poly.entity_id
_entity_poly.type
_entity_poly.pdbx_seq_one_letter_code
_entity_poly.pdbx_strand_id
1 'polypeptide(L)'
;MTPAFPSQNDTVTIIYDATEGNGTLTGVVPVYAHAGLITNQSTSPTDWKHVQGNWGTPDASVLMTNLGNNLHKIEYHMPTFYGFGSGVVVQKMAFVFRNGNGTIVGRDPNGNDIYYDVYPSNAGLIAKFLAPSTTLLISPGDSIEFIIASNQKAEMKVYDNGTLVFQDSTKQDNFYLGSTTAGVHTVVLQADYGTSTEYDTVYYAVQSPLQVGVMPSGMEQGINELNDTTVFFKLYAPLKNRVYCLTSHNDYKPDTINAMTRTPGGAWWFLEMNVQAGQPFTYQYLIDGDLRVADPFSEQILDPWNDGYISSATYPNMPNYPAGQTTGIVSLYEAAKPVYNWTNTTFNAPPQEELLIYELLIRDFVTTHNYQTLIDTLDYIERLGVNAIELMPNSEFEGNSSWGYNPSFHMALDKYYGAPDKFREFVDSCHSRGIAVIMDQVFNHAFGQNPIAQMWWDSNNNRPAAVNPYMNQNCPHPPNCWGNDFDHFVQPTRDYIDRINTYWIEEFKIDGIRFDFTKGFTNSSNANNYQAPRIAALKRMADVCWNENSDFYVILEHWGPNQEEKELSDYGMMLWGNAVHQYYEAAMGYTPNSDFKWGIYKERGWANKHLITYMESHDEERASYQIKTYGNSNGGYDTKTLATRADRIIQASAFFYTIPGPKMIYMF
;
A
#
# COMPACT_ATOMS: atom_id res chain seq x y z
N MET A 1 7.31 -5.52 -33.16
CA MET A 1 6.34 -4.96 -34.12
C MET A 1 7.10 -4.52 -35.37
N THR A 2 6.57 -4.74 -36.57
CA THR A 2 7.15 -4.25 -37.83
C THR A 2 6.02 -3.71 -38.75
N PRO A 3 6.13 -2.48 -39.30
CA PRO A 3 7.17 -1.48 -39.00
C PRO A 3 7.10 -0.99 -37.53
N ALA A 4 8.20 -0.46 -37.01
CA ALA A 4 8.28 0.05 -35.63
C ALA A 4 7.35 1.25 -35.35
N PHE A 5 7.05 2.05 -36.37
CA PHE A 5 6.12 3.18 -36.29
C PHE A 5 4.99 2.97 -37.30
N PRO A 6 4.05 2.05 -37.02
CA PRO A 6 3.02 1.71 -37.97
C PRO A 6 2.03 2.86 -38.13
N SER A 7 1.69 3.16 -39.38
CA SER A 7 0.56 4.02 -39.72
C SER A 7 -0.72 3.20 -39.84
N GLN A 8 -1.88 3.82 -39.64
CA GLN A 8 -3.16 3.09 -39.69
C GLN A 8 -3.45 2.39 -41.04
N ASN A 9 -2.68 2.71 -42.10
CA ASN A 9 -2.80 2.09 -43.42
C ASN A 9 -1.76 0.99 -43.66
N ASP A 10 -0.96 0.64 -42.67
CA ASP A 10 0.14 -0.30 -42.86
C ASP A 10 -0.32 -1.76 -42.74
N THR A 11 0.46 -2.64 -43.37
CA THR A 11 0.50 -4.05 -42.98
C THR A 11 1.48 -4.19 -41.82
N VAL A 12 1.02 -4.78 -40.72
CA VAL A 12 1.83 -4.98 -39.52
C VAL A 12 2.13 -6.45 -39.32
N THR A 13 3.36 -6.71 -38.91
CA THR A 13 3.81 -8.00 -38.39
C THR A 13 4.03 -7.86 -36.89
N ILE A 14 3.32 -8.67 -36.11
CA ILE A 14 3.45 -8.75 -34.66
C ILE A 14 4.12 -10.07 -34.34
N ILE A 15 5.21 -10.00 -33.56
CA ILE A 15 5.83 -11.16 -32.93
C ILE A 15 5.61 -10.97 -31.43
N TYR A 16 4.98 -11.96 -30.82
CA TYR A 16 4.77 -12.05 -29.38
C TYR A 16 5.72 -13.10 -28.81
N ASP A 17 6.51 -12.69 -27.83
CA ASP A 17 7.33 -13.60 -27.03
C ASP A 17 6.56 -13.99 -25.77
N ALA A 18 6.21 -15.27 -25.67
CA ALA A 18 5.41 -15.77 -24.56
C ALA A 18 6.21 -15.94 -23.26
N THR A 19 7.54 -15.76 -23.27
CA THR A 19 8.36 -15.70 -22.05
C THR A 19 8.39 -14.31 -21.41
N GLU A 20 8.01 -13.27 -22.15
CA GLU A 20 7.99 -11.88 -21.69
C GLU A 20 6.64 -11.51 -21.06
N GLY A 21 6.57 -10.31 -20.47
CA GLY A 21 5.35 -9.81 -19.83
C GLY A 21 5.02 -10.58 -18.56
N ASN A 22 3.78 -11.06 -18.43
CA ASN A 22 3.40 -11.94 -17.33
C ASN A 22 3.85 -13.41 -17.51
N GLY A 23 4.47 -13.77 -18.63
CA GLY A 23 5.08 -15.08 -18.90
C GLY A 23 4.12 -16.29 -18.94
N THR A 24 2.82 -16.09 -18.70
CA THR A 24 1.85 -17.18 -18.46
C THR A 24 1.60 -18.08 -19.68
N LEU A 25 1.94 -17.60 -20.88
CA LEU A 25 1.79 -18.34 -22.13
C LEU A 25 3.05 -19.12 -22.54
N THR A 26 4.09 -19.14 -21.70
CA THR A 26 5.30 -19.94 -21.97
C THR A 26 4.93 -21.40 -22.24
N GLY A 27 5.38 -21.95 -23.36
CA GLY A 27 5.09 -23.32 -23.79
C GLY A 27 3.67 -23.56 -24.33
N VAL A 28 2.81 -22.54 -24.42
CA VAL A 28 1.45 -22.68 -24.95
C VAL A 28 1.46 -22.66 -26.48
N VAL A 29 0.84 -23.67 -27.09
CA VAL A 29 0.61 -23.74 -28.55
C VAL A 29 -0.75 -24.40 -28.80
N PRO A 30 -1.66 -23.81 -29.60
CA PRO A 30 -1.55 -22.52 -30.30
C PRO A 30 -1.83 -21.30 -29.40
N VAL A 31 -1.34 -20.13 -29.83
CA VAL A 31 -1.61 -18.81 -29.24
C VAL A 31 -2.46 -17.97 -30.20
N TYR A 32 -3.38 -17.18 -29.64
CA TYR A 32 -4.30 -16.30 -30.36
C TYR A 32 -4.12 -14.85 -29.91
N ALA A 33 -4.12 -13.91 -30.84
CA ALA A 33 -4.00 -12.47 -30.57
C ALA A 33 -5.39 -11.81 -30.53
N HIS A 34 -6.05 -11.80 -29.37
CA HIS A 34 -7.27 -10.99 -29.21
C HIS A 34 -6.89 -9.52 -29.33
N ALA A 35 -7.42 -8.84 -30.34
CA ALA A 35 -6.86 -7.57 -30.79
C ALA A 35 -7.94 -6.51 -30.98
N GLY A 36 -7.68 -5.27 -30.62
CA GLY A 36 -8.59 -4.14 -30.78
C GLY A 36 -7.85 -2.85 -31.05
N LEU A 37 -8.58 -1.74 -31.15
CA LEU A 37 -8.04 -0.41 -31.41
C LEU A 37 -8.50 0.60 -30.35
N ILE A 38 -7.60 1.48 -29.91
CA ILE A 38 -7.98 2.76 -29.31
C ILE A 38 -8.05 3.79 -30.44
N THR A 39 -9.15 4.53 -30.49
CA THR A 39 -9.44 5.46 -31.59
C THR A 39 -9.97 6.79 -31.07
N ASN A 40 -10.16 7.76 -31.96
CA ASN A 40 -10.89 8.99 -31.68
C ASN A 40 -12.35 8.79 -31.22
N GLN A 41 -12.87 7.56 -31.25
CA GLN A 41 -14.21 7.21 -30.77
C GLN A 41 -14.19 6.49 -29.41
N SER A 42 -13.01 6.21 -28.86
CA SER A 42 -12.86 5.61 -27.53
C SER A 42 -13.14 6.65 -26.44
N THR A 43 -13.92 6.28 -25.43
CA THR A 43 -14.25 7.17 -24.30
C THR A 43 -13.29 7.05 -23.12
N SER A 44 -12.41 6.04 -23.14
CA SER A 44 -11.32 5.86 -22.16
C SER A 44 -10.12 5.19 -22.84
N PRO A 45 -8.93 5.18 -22.18
CA PRO A 45 -7.75 4.47 -22.66
C PRO A 45 -7.90 2.95 -22.79
N THR A 46 -8.95 2.38 -22.18
CA THR A 46 -9.27 0.93 -22.17
C THR A 46 -10.54 0.60 -22.97
N ASP A 47 -11.18 1.60 -23.59
CA ASP A 47 -12.37 1.40 -24.43
C ASP A 47 -11.97 0.96 -25.84
N TRP A 48 -11.80 -0.35 -26.01
CA TRP A 48 -11.40 -0.96 -27.26
C TRP A 48 -12.53 -0.92 -28.29
N LYS A 49 -12.19 -0.45 -29.50
CA LYS A 49 -13.05 -0.49 -30.68
C LYS A 49 -12.54 -1.52 -31.68
N HIS A 50 -13.38 -1.89 -32.63
CA HIS A 50 -13.04 -2.77 -33.76
C HIS A 50 -12.44 -4.12 -33.36
N VAL A 51 -12.82 -4.67 -32.19
CA VAL A 51 -12.21 -5.88 -31.62
C VAL A 51 -12.34 -7.09 -32.56
N GLN A 52 -11.22 -7.80 -32.75
CA GLN A 52 -11.07 -9.03 -33.51
C GLN A 52 -10.76 -10.22 -32.59
N GLY A 53 -11.28 -11.38 -32.96
CA GLY A 53 -11.14 -12.62 -32.21
C GLY A 53 -12.23 -12.81 -31.16
N ASN A 54 -13.06 -13.84 -31.32
CA ASN A 54 -14.11 -14.18 -30.37
C ASN A 54 -13.51 -14.69 -29.05
N TRP A 55 -13.81 -14.05 -27.92
CA TRP A 55 -13.28 -14.47 -26.62
C TRP A 55 -13.83 -15.85 -26.22
N GLY A 56 -13.01 -16.66 -25.54
CA GLY A 56 -13.44 -17.95 -25.01
C GLY A 56 -13.49 -19.10 -26.02
N THR A 57 -13.27 -18.84 -27.31
CA THR A 57 -13.27 -19.87 -28.36
C THR A 57 -12.05 -19.77 -29.28
N PRO A 58 -11.51 -20.88 -29.79
CA PRO A 58 -10.50 -20.85 -30.84
C PRO A 58 -11.01 -20.10 -32.07
N ASP A 59 -10.36 -19.01 -32.45
CA ASP A 59 -10.76 -18.18 -33.59
C ASP A 59 -9.62 -18.12 -34.61
N ALA A 60 -9.88 -18.65 -35.80
CA ALA A 60 -8.88 -18.76 -36.86
C ALA A 60 -8.42 -17.39 -37.39
N SER A 61 -9.24 -16.33 -37.26
CA SER A 61 -8.90 -14.98 -37.73
C SER A 61 -7.75 -14.34 -36.96
N VAL A 62 -7.52 -14.78 -35.73
CA VAL A 62 -6.50 -14.24 -34.82
C VAL A 62 -5.47 -15.29 -34.38
N LEU A 63 -5.45 -16.44 -35.04
CA LEU A 63 -4.48 -17.50 -34.77
C LEU A 63 -3.08 -17.04 -35.14
N MET A 64 -2.13 -17.17 -34.22
CA MET A 64 -0.73 -16.84 -34.48
C MET A 64 0.04 -18.06 -34.99
N THR A 65 0.93 -17.82 -35.95
CA THR A 65 1.89 -18.79 -36.45
C THR A 65 2.97 -19.02 -35.39
N ASN A 66 3.13 -20.26 -34.93
CA ASN A 66 4.22 -20.62 -34.01
C ASN A 66 5.56 -20.60 -34.77
N LEU A 67 6.53 -19.83 -34.26
CA LEU A 67 7.88 -19.73 -34.82
C LEU A 67 8.91 -20.60 -34.07
N GLY A 68 8.49 -21.29 -33.00
CA GLY A 68 9.40 -21.97 -32.06
C GLY A 68 9.94 -21.02 -30.99
N ASN A 69 10.62 -21.57 -29.98
CA ASN A 69 11.20 -20.81 -28.86
C ASN A 69 10.23 -19.82 -28.20
N ASN A 70 8.96 -20.22 -28.02
CA ASN A 70 7.88 -19.38 -27.45
C ASN A 70 7.53 -18.11 -28.26
N LEU A 71 8.02 -17.99 -29.49
CA LEU A 71 7.69 -16.88 -30.38
C LEU A 71 6.47 -17.21 -31.26
N HIS A 72 5.54 -16.27 -31.32
CA HIS A 72 4.30 -16.38 -32.09
C HIS A 72 4.12 -15.17 -32.99
N LYS A 73 3.79 -15.40 -34.28
CA LYS A 73 3.65 -14.33 -35.30
C LYS A 73 2.21 -14.21 -35.81
N ILE A 74 1.72 -12.99 -35.95
CA ILE A 74 0.57 -12.67 -36.81
C ILE A 74 0.92 -11.51 -37.74
N GLU A 75 0.36 -11.52 -38.95
CA GLU A 75 0.55 -10.46 -39.93
C GLU A 75 -0.78 -10.12 -40.59
N TYR A 76 -1.10 -8.83 -40.64
CA TYR A 76 -2.35 -8.38 -41.25
C TYR A 76 -2.28 -6.92 -41.71
N HIS A 77 -3.12 -6.58 -42.68
CA HIS A 77 -3.32 -5.21 -43.14
C HIS A 77 -4.42 -4.55 -42.31
N MET A 78 -4.06 -3.51 -41.54
CA MET A 78 -4.91 -2.91 -40.50
C MET A 78 -6.32 -2.54 -40.99
N PRO A 79 -6.50 -1.81 -42.10
CA PRO A 79 -7.83 -1.42 -42.59
C PRO A 79 -8.74 -2.61 -42.89
N THR A 80 -8.20 -3.67 -43.50
CA THR A 80 -8.99 -4.86 -43.85
C THR A 80 -9.23 -5.79 -42.66
N PHE A 81 -8.30 -5.81 -41.70
CA PHE A 81 -8.40 -6.67 -40.52
C PHE A 81 -9.39 -6.12 -39.49
N TYR A 82 -9.33 -4.82 -39.22
CA TYR A 82 -10.20 -4.15 -38.23
C TYR A 82 -11.48 -3.56 -38.84
N GLY A 83 -11.52 -3.36 -40.15
CA GLY A 83 -12.71 -2.89 -40.87
C GLY A 83 -13.20 -1.49 -40.47
N PHE A 84 -12.30 -0.61 -40.02
CA PHE A 84 -12.67 0.76 -39.63
C PHE A 84 -12.91 1.68 -40.85
N GLY A 85 -13.86 2.60 -40.73
CA GLY A 85 -14.26 3.52 -41.80
C GLY A 85 -13.36 4.75 -41.93
N SER A 86 -13.56 5.54 -42.98
CA SER A 86 -12.71 6.71 -43.35
C SER A 86 -12.71 7.87 -42.34
N GLY A 87 -13.57 7.86 -41.32
CA GLY A 87 -13.61 8.85 -40.23
C GLY A 87 -12.96 8.39 -38.91
N VAL A 88 -12.43 7.16 -38.88
CA VAL A 88 -11.75 6.61 -37.70
C VAL A 88 -10.28 6.96 -37.75
N VAL A 89 -9.79 7.57 -36.68
CA VAL A 89 -8.36 7.81 -36.45
C VAL A 89 -7.88 6.81 -35.41
N VAL A 90 -6.98 5.92 -35.82
CA VAL A 90 -6.41 4.92 -34.94
C VAL A 90 -5.28 5.54 -34.14
N GLN A 91 -5.33 5.43 -32.82
CA GLN A 91 -4.34 5.98 -31.90
C GLN A 91 -3.42 4.88 -31.36
N LYS A 92 -3.97 3.72 -31.01
CA LYS A 92 -3.21 2.55 -30.53
C LYS A 92 -3.84 1.27 -31.04
N MET A 93 -3.02 0.24 -31.26
CA MET A 93 -3.47 -1.15 -31.27
C MET A 93 -3.44 -1.67 -29.83
N ALA A 94 -4.37 -2.55 -29.50
CA ALA A 94 -4.52 -3.13 -28.18
C ALA A 94 -4.59 -4.66 -28.29
N PHE A 95 -3.91 -5.37 -27.39
CA PHE A 95 -3.73 -6.82 -27.46
C PHE A 95 -3.85 -7.50 -26.10
N VAL A 96 -4.55 -8.64 -26.12
CA VAL A 96 -4.40 -9.69 -25.11
C VAL A 96 -4.10 -10.98 -25.86
N PHE A 97 -2.94 -11.57 -25.57
CA PHE A 97 -2.61 -12.88 -26.13
C PHE A 97 -3.25 -13.96 -25.27
N ARG A 98 -3.67 -15.07 -25.86
CA ARG A 98 -4.37 -16.12 -25.08
C ARG A 98 -4.24 -17.52 -25.68
N ASN A 99 -4.51 -18.51 -24.84
CA ASN A 99 -4.79 -19.86 -25.30
C ASN A 99 -6.21 -19.97 -25.93
N GLY A 100 -6.54 -21.12 -26.53
CA GLY A 100 -7.75 -21.29 -27.33
C GLY A 100 -9.08 -20.99 -26.61
N ASN A 101 -9.21 -21.35 -25.33
CA ASN A 101 -10.41 -21.10 -24.52
C ASN A 101 -10.32 -19.81 -23.68
N GLY A 102 -9.23 -19.04 -23.77
CA GLY A 102 -9.08 -17.76 -23.06
C GLY A 102 -8.86 -17.85 -21.55
N THR A 103 -8.54 -19.02 -21.00
CA THR A 103 -8.28 -19.19 -19.56
C THR A 103 -6.87 -18.79 -19.15
N ILE A 104 -5.93 -18.76 -20.10
CA ILE A 104 -4.55 -18.31 -19.89
C ILE A 104 -4.31 -17.12 -20.81
N VAL A 105 -3.83 -16.00 -20.25
CA VAL A 105 -3.73 -14.72 -20.96
C VAL A 105 -2.35 -14.08 -20.78
N GLY A 106 -1.70 -13.78 -21.89
CA GLY A 106 -0.48 -13.01 -21.97
C GLY A 106 -0.78 -11.52 -21.87
N ARG A 107 -0.16 -10.86 -20.88
CA ARG A 107 -0.32 -9.45 -20.53
C ARG A 107 1.04 -8.80 -20.33
N ASP A 108 1.07 -7.47 -20.18
CA ASP A 108 2.30 -6.77 -19.82
C ASP A 108 2.81 -7.21 -18.42
N PRO A 109 4.03 -6.82 -18.01
CA PRO A 109 4.57 -7.19 -16.69
C PRO A 109 3.71 -6.74 -15.50
N ASN A 110 2.85 -5.73 -15.68
CA ASN A 110 1.96 -5.19 -14.65
C ASN A 110 0.56 -5.82 -14.70
N GLY A 111 0.32 -6.79 -15.58
CA GLY A 111 -0.99 -7.41 -15.77
C GLY A 111 -2.00 -6.56 -16.56
N ASN A 112 -1.58 -5.47 -17.19
CA ASN A 112 -2.43 -4.68 -18.07
C ASN A 112 -2.48 -5.30 -19.48
N ASP A 113 -3.49 -4.91 -20.25
CA ASP A 113 -3.49 -5.24 -21.68
C ASP A 113 -2.33 -4.52 -22.39
N ILE A 114 -1.88 -5.08 -23.50
CA ILE A 114 -0.70 -4.58 -24.22
C ILE A 114 -1.15 -3.57 -25.27
N TYR A 115 -0.62 -2.35 -25.23
CA TYR A 115 -0.93 -1.30 -26.20
C TYR A 115 0.30 -0.92 -27.02
N TYR A 116 0.10 -0.62 -28.31
CA TYR A 116 1.16 -0.16 -29.21
C TYR A 116 0.68 1.05 -30.03
N ASP A 117 1.45 2.13 -30.05
CA ASP A 117 1.07 3.37 -30.71
C ASP A 117 0.96 3.22 -32.23
N VAL A 118 -0.05 3.88 -32.80
CA VAL A 118 -0.24 4.04 -34.25
C VAL A 118 -0.03 5.50 -34.61
N TYR A 119 0.79 5.74 -35.63
CA TYR A 119 1.28 7.07 -35.96
C TYR A 119 0.56 7.63 -37.20
N PRO A 120 0.34 8.95 -37.28
CA PRO A 120 -0.17 9.57 -38.50
C PRO A 120 0.75 9.29 -39.69
N SER A 121 0.17 9.01 -40.87
CA SER A 121 0.97 8.77 -42.09
C SER A 121 1.83 9.97 -42.52
N ASN A 122 1.56 11.17 -41.97
CA ASN A 122 2.27 12.42 -42.22
C ASN A 122 3.13 12.90 -41.04
N ALA A 123 3.50 12.02 -40.10
CA ALA A 123 4.14 12.39 -38.83
C ALA A 123 5.58 12.95 -38.92
N GLY A 124 6.11 13.26 -40.11
CA GLY A 124 7.51 13.69 -40.26
C GLY A 124 8.51 12.57 -40.00
N LEU A 125 9.77 12.91 -39.70
CA LEU A 125 10.76 11.94 -39.21
C LEU A 125 10.37 11.57 -37.78
N ILE A 126 10.43 10.28 -37.46
CA ILE A 126 10.34 9.76 -36.08
C ILE A 126 11.52 8.82 -35.90
N ALA A 127 12.21 8.95 -34.78
CA ALA A 127 13.21 7.99 -34.34
C ALA A 127 13.14 7.81 -32.83
N LYS A 128 13.20 6.57 -32.34
CA LYS A 128 13.12 6.25 -30.91
C LYS A 128 13.97 5.04 -30.54
N PHE A 129 14.37 4.97 -29.28
CA PHE A 129 14.70 3.71 -28.64
C PHE A 129 13.42 2.88 -28.44
N LEU A 130 13.46 1.62 -28.84
CA LEU A 130 12.45 0.62 -28.53
C LEU A 130 12.86 -0.23 -27.32
N ALA A 131 14.15 -0.31 -27.02
CA ALA A 131 14.71 -0.92 -25.82
C ALA A 131 16.05 -0.24 -25.44
N PRO A 132 16.40 -0.19 -24.13
CA PRO A 132 15.55 -0.55 -22.99
C PRO A 132 14.42 0.47 -22.75
N SER A 133 13.30 0.02 -22.21
CA SER A 133 12.13 0.87 -21.89
C SER A 133 12.19 1.52 -20.51
N THR A 134 13.13 1.07 -19.67
CA THR A 134 13.38 1.58 -18.32
C THR A 134 14.88 1.73 -18.11
N THR A 135 15.27 2.50 -17.08
CA THR A 135 16.67 2.59 -16.68
C THR A 135 17.13 1.30 -16.01
N LEU A 136 18.04 0.58 -16.65
CA LEU A 136 18.63 -0.65 -16.14
C LEU A 136 19.91 -0.36 -15.36
N LEU A 137 20.15 -1.14 -14.29
CA LEU A 137 21.40 -1.13 -13.53
C LEU A 137 22.23 -2.38 -13.88
N ILE A 138 23.43 -2.19 -14.41
CA ILE A 138 24.31 -3.29 -14.81
C ILE A 138 25.63 -3.33 -14.04
N SER A 139 26.26 -4.50 -13.99
CA SER A 139 27.61 -4.61 -13.45
C SER A 139 28.63 -3.96 -14.40
N PRO A 140 29.78 -3.47 -13.88
CA PRO A 140 30.84 -2.95 -14.73
C PRO A 140 31.32 -3.99 -15.75
N GLY A 141 31.25 -3.63 -17.05
CA GLY A 141 31.65 -4.50 -18.15
C GLY A 141 30.54 -5.40 -18.72
N ASP A 142 29.36 -5.47 -18.09
CA ASP A 142 28.18 -6.07 -18.71
C ASP A 142 27.68 -5.16 -19.85
N SER A 143 26.88 -5.73 -20.76
CA SER A 143 26.29 -4.99 -21.88
C SER A 143 24.78 -5.20 -21.96
N ILE A 144 24.07 -4.16 -22.36
CA ILE A 144 22.62 -4.12 -22.56
C ILE A 144 22.34 -4.07 -24.06
N GLU A 145 21.30 -4.77 -24.51
CA GLU A 145 20.78 -4.61 -25.86
C GLU A 145 19.98 -3.30 -25.97
N PHE A 146 20.37 -2.46 -26.93
CA PHE A 146 19.62 -1.30 -27.36
C PHE A 146 18.99 -1.61 -28.70
N ILE A 147 17.71 -1.30 -28.84
CA ILE A 147 17.00 -1.40 -30.10
C ILE A 147 16.57 0.00 -30.49
N ILE A 148 16.97 0.45 -31.67
CA ILE A 148 16.58 1.76 -32.20
C ILE A 148 15.77 1.57 -33.48
N ALA A 149 14.84 2.48 -33.72
CA ALA A 149 14.12 2.51 -34.98
C ALA A 149 13.85 3.93 -35.45
N SER A 150 13.69 4.07 -36.76
CA SER A 150 13.16 5.25 -37.44
C SER A 150 12.06 4.88 -38.45
N ASN A 151 11.10 5.78 -38.66
CA ASN A 151 10.00 5.54 -39.60
C ASN A 151 10.45 5.68 -41.08
N GLN A 152 11.54 6.41 -41.31
CA GLN A 152 12.20 6.61 -42.60
C GLN A 152 13.62 6.04 -42.57
N LYS A 153 14.23 5.76 -43.73
CA LYS A 153 15.64 5.36 -43.77
C LYS A 153 16.51 6.58 -43.47
N ALA A 154 16.93 6.73 -42.21
CA ALA A 154 17.68 7.87 -41.69
C ALA A 154 19.11 7.45 -41.28
N GLU A 155 20.05 8.40 -41.24
CA GLU A 155 21.35 8.18 -40.60
C GLU A 155 21.17 8.28 -39.08
N MET A 156 21.24 7.14 -38.39
CA MET A 156 21.07 7.05 -36.93
C MET A 156 22.44 6.97 -36.25
N LYS A 157 22.71 7.87 -35.32
CA LYS A 157 23.91 7.91 -34.48
C LYS A 157 23.49 7.80 -33.03
N VAL A 158 24.18 6.96 -32.27
CA VAL A 158 23.95 6.84 -30.83
C VAL A 158 25.20 7.27 -30.08
N TYR A 159 24.99 8.13 -29.10
CA TYR A 159 26.03 8.68 -28.25
C TYR A 159 25.82 8.21 -26.80
N ASP A 160 26.86 7.70 -26.16
CA ASP A 160 26.89 7.44 -24.72
C ASP A 160 27.72 8.52 -24.04
N ASN A 161 27.10 9.34 -23.18
CA ASN A 161 27.70 10.50 -22.54
C ASN A 161 28.46 11.40 -23.55
N GLY A 162 27.87 11.58 -24.73
CA GLY A 162 28.41 12.38 -25.83
C GLY A 162 29.46 11.69 -26.71
N THR A 163 29.88 10.46 -26.39
CA THR A 163 30.80 9.67 -27.22
C THR A 163 30.00 8.84 -28.22
N LEU A 164 30.30 8.94 -29.52
CA LEU A 164 29.64 8.13 -30.54
C LEU A 164 30.00 6.64 -30.32
N VAL A 165 28.98 5.81 -30.07
CA VAL A 165 29.13 4.37 -29.79
C VAL A 165 28.52 3.48 -30.86
N PHE A 166 27.55 3.99 -31.61
CA PHE A 166 26.91 3.26 -32.68
C PHE A 166 26.48 4.20 -33.81
N GLN A 167 26.52 3.69 -35.04
CA GLN A 167 26.03 4.39 -36.22
C GLN A 167 25.47 3.39 -37.22
N ASP A 168 24.28 3.67 -37.74
CA ASP A 168 23.64 2.88 -38.78
C ASP A 168 22.81 3.78 -39.72
N SER A 169 22.38 3.24 -40.84
CA SER A 169 21.52 3.90 -41.82
C SER A 169 20.31 3.06 -42.24
N THR A 170 19.96 2.02 -41.49
CA THR A 170 18.72 1.25 -41.71
C THR A 170 17.53 1.92 -41.01
N LYS A 171 16.33 1.33 -41.15
CA LYS A 171 15.14 1.80 -40.44
C LYS A 171 15.07 1.29 -39.00
N GLN A 172 15.79 0.23 -38.66
CA GLN A 172 15.74 -0.39 -37.35
C GLN A 172 16.94 -1.30 -37.21
N ASP A 173 17.64 -1.17 -36.10
CA ASP A 173 18.78 -2.02 -35.77
C ASP A 173 18.85 -2.26 -34.26
N ASN A 174 19.64 -3.26 -33.87
CA ASN A 174 20.01 -3.51 -32.48
C ASN A 174 21.52 -3.50 -32.32
N PHE A 175 21.98 -3.13 -31.13
CA PHE A 175 23.39 -3.15 -30.76
C PHE A 175 23.52 -3.33 -29.26
N TYR A 176 24.71 -3.75 -28.82
CA TYR A 176 25.01 -3.91 -27.40
C TYR A 176 25.91 -2.77 -26.94
N LEU A 177 25.54 -2.13 -25.83
CA LEU A 177 26.31 -1.06 -25.20
C LEU A 177 26.54 -1.43 -23.73
N GLY A 178 27.74 -1.13 -23.24
CA GLY A 178 28.14 -1.34 -21.86
C GLY A 178 29.30 -0.43 -21.49
N SER A 179 29.56 -0.29 -20.19
CA SER A 179 30.61 0.57 -19.67
C SER A 179 31.20 0.00 -18.38
N THR A 180 32.45 0.38 -18.09
CA THR A 180 33.12 0.13 -16.80
C THR A 180 33.14 1.37 -15.90
N THR A 181 32.70 2.52 -16.42
CA THR A 181 32.58 3.76 -15.66
C THR A 181 31.29 3.72 -14.86
N ALA A 182 31.37 3.87 -13.55
CA ALA A 182 30.21 3.84 -12.67
C ALA A 182 29.34 5.11 -12.79
N GLY A 183 28.05 4.97 -12.49
CA GLY A 183 27.08 6.07 -12.49
C GLY A 183 26.09 5.98 -13.63
N VAL A 184 25.30 7.04 -13.78
CA VAL A 184 24.27 7.13 -14.83
C VAL A 184 24.93 7.50 -16.16
N HIS A 185 24.54 6.77 -17.20
CA HIS A 185 24.91 7.00 -18.59
C HIS A 185 23.71 7.55 -19.36
N THR A 186 23.89 8.69 -20.01
CA THR A 186 22.90 9.30 -20.90
C THR A 186 23.16 8.85 -22.32
N VAL A 187 22.21 8.10 -22.89
CA VAL A 187 22.32 7.54 -24.24
C VAL A 187 21.38 8.28 -25.17
N VAL A 188 21.94 8.99 -26.15
CA VAL A 188 21.20 9.85 -27.08
C VAL A 188 21.22 9.25 -28.46
N LEU A 189 20.04 8.99 -29.02
CA LEU A 189 19.84 8.70 -30.44
C LEU A 189 19.66 10.03 -31.17
N GLN A 190 20.42 10.22 -32.24
CA GLN A 190 20.22 11.26 -33.25
C GLN A 190 19.90 10.58 -34.58
N ALA A 191 18.79 10.95 -35.21
CA ALA A 191 18.43 10.46 -36.53
C ALA A 191 18.33 11.61 -37.53
N ASP A 192 19.12 11.55 -38.61
CA ASP A 192 19.16 12.57 -39.66
C ASP A 192 18.50 12.05 -40.95
N TYR A 193 17.50 12.76 -41.46
CA TYR A 193 16.85 12.49 -42.75
C TYR A 193 16.66 13.78 -43.55
N GLY A 194 17.51 13.98 -44.57
CA GLY A 194 17.48 15.21 -45.37
C GLY A 194 17.85 16.43 -44.53
N THR A 195 16.89 17.32 -44.29
CA THR A 195 17.04 18.51 -43.43
C THR A 195 16.42 18.33 -42.04
N SER A 196 15.80 17.18 -41.77
CA SER A 196 15.17 16.87 -40.49
C SER A 196 16.13 16.10 -39.61
N THR A 197 16.20 16.46 -38.34
CA THR A 197 16.93 15.74 -37.31
C THR A 197 15.99 15.51 -36.12
N GLU A 198 15.92 14.27 -35.65
CA GLU A 198 15.16 13.89 -34.46
C GLU A 198 16.06 13.29 -33.41
N TYR A 199 15.69 13.46 -32.14
CA TYR A 199 16.43 12.94 -31.00
C TYR A 199 15.54 12.12 -30.08
N ASP A 200 16.12 11.08 -29.48
CA ASP A 200 15.52 10.36 -28.36
C ASP A 200 16.60 10.09 -27.31
N THR A 201 16.20 9.93 -26.04
CA THR A 201 17.15 9.75 -24.93
C THR A 201 16.66 8.67 -23.98
N VAL A 202 17.55 7.75 -23.66
CA VAL A 202 17.36 6.74 -22.61
C VAL A 202 18.56 6.75 -21.67
N TYR A 203 18.42 6.06 -20.54
CA TYR A 203 19.45 6.00 -19.52
C TYR A 203 19.70 4.55 -19.15
N TYR A 204 20.96 4.23 -18.85
CA TYR A 204 21.33 3.05 -18.06
C TYR A 204 22.30 3.48 -16.97
N ALA A 205 22.53 2.63 -15.99
CA ALA A 205 23.47 2.89 -14.92
C ALA A 205 24.43 1.73 -14.75
N VAL A 206 25.68 2.06 -14.42
CA VAL A 206 26.70 1.06 -14.10
C VAL A 206 26.98 1.13 -12.60
N GLN A 207 26.97 -0.04 -11.94
CA GLN A 207 27.17 -0.11 -10.50
C GLN A 207 28.53 0.49 -10.06
N SER A 208 28.50 1.33 -9.03
CA SER A 208 29.72 1.78 -8.33
C SER A 208 30.33 0.68 -7.47
N PRO A 209 31.63 0.70 -7.13
CA PRO A 209 32.19 -0.23 -6.15
C PRO A 209 31.41 -0.23 -4.83
N LEU A 210 31.11 -1.41 -4.28
CA LEU A 210 30.33 -1.51 -3.04
C LEU A 210 31.09 -0.87 -1.88
N GLN A 211 30.48 0.15 -1.28
CA GLN A 211 31.01 0.76 -0.07
C GLN A 211 30.59 -0.07 1.14
N VAL A 212 31.58 -0.44 1.96
CA VAL A 212 31.36 -1.12 3.24
C VAL A 212 31.92 -0.24 4.34
N GLY A 213 31.09 0.15 5.29
CA GLY A 213 31.44 1.15 6.32
C GLY A 213 30.73 0.93 7.63
N VAL A 214 31.24 1.57 8.69
CA VAL A 214 30.63 1.52 10.02
C VAL A 214 29.49 2.53 10.09
N MET A 215 28.30 2.09 10.51
CA MET A 215 27.15 2.97 10.70
C MET A 215 27.35 3.87 11.92
N PRO A 216 27.07 5.18 11.83
CA PRO A 216 27.00 6.07 12.98
C PRO A 216 26.01 5.57 14.05
N SER A 217 26.35 5.73 15.32
CA SER A 217 25.43 5.44 16.44
C SER A 217 24.34 6.49 16.55
N GLY A 218 23.19 6.12 17.13
CA GLY A 218 22.11 7.06 17.46
C GLY A 218 21.11 7.33 16.33
N MET A 219 21.20 6.60 15.21
CA MET A 219 20.24 6.70 14.11
C MET A 219 19.12 5.67 14.28
N GLU A 220 17.89 6.06 14.02
CA GLU A 220 16.68 5.23 14.02
C GLU A 220 16.44 4.63 12.63
N GLN A 221 15.66 3.55 12.54
CA GLN A 221 15.32 2.98 11.22
C GLN A 221 14.42 3.95 10.43
N GLY A 222 14.63 4.00 9.12
CA GLY A 222 14.00 5.00 8.24
C GLY A 222 14.90 6.21 8.00
N ILE A 223 14.28 7.37 7.78
CA ILE A 223 14.94 8.65 7.57
C ILE A 223 15.12 9.40 8.91
N ASN A 224 16.25 10.07 9.08
CA ASN A 224 16.59 10.87 10.25
C ASN A 224 17.07 12.25 9.80
N GLU A 225 16.62 13.33 10.42
CA GLU A 225 17.21 14.67 10.20
C GLU A 225 18.48 14.85 11.04
N LEU A 226 19.61 15.13 10.40
CA LEU A 226 20.85 15.51 11.09
C LEU A 226 20.90 17.02 11.35
N ASN A 227 20.31 17.79 10.42
CA ASN A 227 20.06 19.23 10.47
C ASN A 227 19.08 19.58 9.33
N ASP A 228 18.69 20.86 9.25
CA ASP A 228 17.71 21.39 8.28
C ASP A 228 17.99 21.04 6.79
N THR A 229 19.22 20.69 6.44
CA THR A 229 19.65 20.43 5.06
C THR A 229 20.30 19.07 4.84
N THR A 230 20.36 18.22 5.86
CA THR A 230 21.02 16.92 5.77
C THR A 230 20.19 15.85 6.47
N VAL A 231 19.90 14.77 5.73
CA VAL A 231 19.18 13.61 6.23
C VAL A 231 20.06 12.36 6.17
N PHE A 232 19.75 11.40 7.03
CA PHE A 232 20.40 10.11 7.13
C PHE A 232 19.37 8.99 6.97
N PHE A 233 19.55 8.17 5.94
CA PHE A 233 18.73 6.98 5.68
C PHE A 233 19.36 5.77 6.36
N LYS A 234 18.55 4.95 7.04
CA LYS A 234 18.95 3.70 7.67
C LYS A 234 17.94 2.60 7.36
N LEU A 235 18.37 1.58 6.62
CA LEU A 235 17.53 0.46 6.21
C LEU A 235 18.11 -0.87 6.71
N TYR A 236 17.28 -1.65 7.41
CA TYR A 236 17.57 -3.06 7.70
C TYR A 236 17.14 -3.92 6.52
N ALA A 237 18.10 -4.38 5.72
CA ALA A 237 17.84 -5.23 4.56
C ALA A 237 18.95 -6.28 4.41
N PRO A 238 19.01 -7.27 5.32
CA PRO A 238 19.96 -8.37 5.21
C PRO A 238 19.73 -9.18 3.93
N LEU A 239 20.80 -9.85 3.49
CA LEU A 239 20.85 -10.70 2.29
C LEU A 239 20.70 -9.94 0.96
N LYS A 240 20.59 -8.61 0.98
CA LYS A 240 20.63 -7.78 -0.22
C LYS A 240 22.07 -7.53 -0.66
N ASN A 241 22.26 -7.38 -1.97
CA ASN A 241 23.57 -7.18 -2.59
C ASN A 241 23.83 -5.72 -2.93
N ARG A 242 22.79 -4.97 -3.31
CA ARG A 242 22.85 -3.54 -3.63
C ARG A 242 21.58 -2.82 -3.22
N VAL A 243 21.76 -1.61 -2.69
CA VAL A 243 20.66 -0.67 -2.43
C VAL A 243 21.07 0.72 -2.88
N TYR A 244 20.18 1.40 -3.61
CA TYR A 244 20.28 2.83 -3.93
C TYR A 244 19.06 3.55 -3.35
N CYS A 245 19.25 4.77 -2.84
CA CYS A 245 18.15 5.65 -2.42
C CYS A 245 17.77 6.57 -3.60
N LEU A 246 16.79 6.16 -4.40
CA LEU A 246 16.29 6.91 -5.53
C LEU A 246 15.46 8.10 -5.02
N THR A 247 15.68 9.31 -5.53
CA THR A 247 14.94 10.50 -5.05
C THR A 247 14.44 11.35 -6.20
N SER A 248 13.48 12.24 -5.91
CA SER A 248 13.06 13.28 -6.85
C SER A 248 14.19 14.27 -7.22
N HIS A 249 15.28 14.32 -6.45
CA HIS A 249 16.44 15.17 -6.76
C HIS A 249 17.34 14.61 -7.86
N ASN A 250 17.24 13.31 -8.16
CA ASN A 250 18.02 12.65 -9.20
C ASN A 250 17.15 11.86 -10.19
N ASP A 251 15.89 12.27 -10.34
CA ASP A 251 14.91 11.68 -11.24
C ASP A 251 14.80 10.14 -11.08
N TYR A 252 14.94 9.65 -9.84
CA TYR A 252 14.89 8.23 -9.48
C TYR A 252 15.84 7.32 -10.27
N LYS A 253 17.04 7.83 -10.58
CA LYS A 253 18.11 7.08 -11.25
C LYS A 253 19.13 6.54 -10.23
N PRO A 254 19.65 5.31 -10.41
CA PRO A 254 20.67 4.74 -9.53
C PRO A 254 22.06 5.28 -9.91
N ASP A 255 22.44 6.40 -9.31
CA ASP A 255 23.75 7.04 -9.47
C ASP A 255 24.72 6.61 -8.35
N THR A 256 25.99 6.93 -8.54
CA THR A 256 27.02 6.83 -7.51
C THR A 256 26.70 7.62 -6.23
N ILE A 257 26.06 8.79 -6.36
CA ILE A 257 25.78 9.69 -5.23
C ILE A 257 24.71 9.17 -4.27
N ASN A 258 23.87 8.25 -4.73
CA ASN A 258 22.78 7.69 -3.95
C ASN A 258 22.91 6.18 -3.72
N ALA A 259 24.07 5.60 -4.04
CA ALA A 259 24.43 4.24 -3.65
C ALA A 259 24.59 4.17 -2.13
N MET A 260 23.84 3.29 -1.46
CA MET A 260 23.92 3.14 0.00
C MET A 260 25.17 2.36 0.42
N THR A 261 25.74 2.74 1.56
CA THR A 261 26.84 2.01 2.20
C THR A 261 26.29 0.84 3.00
N ARG A 262 26.93 -0.33 2.89
CA ARG A 262 26.56 -1.54 3.64
C ARG A 262 27.41 -1.68 4.89
N THR A 263 26.85 -2.12 6.01
CA THR A 263 27.68 -2.44 7.19
C THR A 263 28.49 -3.72 7.00
N PRO A 264 29.61 -3.90 7.72
CA PRO A 264 30.20 -5.23 7.93
C PRO A 264 29.12 -6.22 8.39
N GLY A 265 29.12 -7.43 7.83
CA GLY A 265 28.09 -8.44 8.09
C GLY A 265 26.84 -8.35 7.20
N GLY A 266 26.63 -7.23 6.49
CA GLY A 266 25.65 -7.15 5.39
C GLY A 266 24.18 -7.00 5.77
N ALA A 267 23.87 -6.70 7.04
CA ALA A 267 22.49 -6.56 7.50
C ALA A 267 21.90 -5.17 7.27
N TRP A 268 22.72 -4.12 7.35
CA TRP A 268 22.27 -2.74 7.34
C TRP A 268 22.82 -1.94 6.16
N TRP A 269 22.01 -1.01 5.70
CA TRP A 269 22.32 -0.05 4.64
C TRP A 269 22.10 1.37 5.15
N PHE A 270 22.97 2.29 4.76
CA PHE A 270 22.83 3.68 5.14
C PHE A 270 23.38 4.66 4.11
N LEU A 271 22.85 5.88 4.14
CA LEU A 271 23.25 6.97 3.27
C LEU A 271 22.99 8.31 3.96
N GLU A 272 23.98 9.20 3.94
CA GLU A 272 23.78 10.62 4.27
C GLU A 272 23.55 11.39 2.96
N MET A 273 22.56 12.27 2.94
CA MET A 273 22.20 13.04 1.75
C MET A 273 21.85 14.47 2.12
N ASN A 274 22.27 15.42 1.27
CA ASN A 274 21.82 16.79 1.38
C ASN A 274 20.45 16.97 0.71
N VAL A 275 19.57 17.71 1.38
CA VAL A 275 18.22 18.03 0.94
C VAL A 275 17.96 19.53 1.09
N GLN A 276 16.91 20.02 0.44
CA GLN A 276 16.52 21.42 0.59
C GLN A 276 15.60 21.58 1.80
N ALA A 277 15.97 22.46 2.73
CA ALA A 277 15.18 22.79 3.90
C ALA A 277 13.77 23.30 3.52
N GLY A 278 12.74 22.77 4.19
CA GLY A 278 11.34 23.16 4.03
C GLY A 278 10.79 22.91 2.61
N GLN A 279 11.37 21.97 1.86
CA GLN A 279 10.83 21.53 0.58
C GLN A 279 10.57 20.03 0.58
N PRO A 280 9.36 19.59 0.24
CA PRO A 280 9.07 18.18 0.16
C PRO A 280 9.86 17.53 -0.99
N PHE A 281 10.38 16.35 -0.73
CA PHE A 281 10.97 15.46 -1.72
C PHE A 281 10.43 14.05 -1.52
N THR A 282 10.58 13.21 -2.53
CA THR A 282 10.13 11.82 -2.45
C THR A 282 11.28 10.88 -2.75
N TYR A 283 11.19 9.67 -2.21
CA TYR A 283 12.23 8.67 -2.36
C TYR A 283 11.71 7.24 -2.33
N GLN A 284 12.53 6.32 -2.85
CA GLN A 284 12.36 4.87 -2.82
C GLN A 284 13.74 4.20 -2.76
N TYR A 285 13.78 2.96 -2.30
CA TYR A 285 14.96 2.11 -2.44
C TYR A 285 14.88 1.30 -3.75
N LEU A 286 15.98 1.28 -4.51
CA LEU A 286 16.22 0.30 -5.57
C LEU A 286 17.09 -0.81 -5.01
N ILE A 287 16.53 -2.01 -4.89
CA ILE A 287 17.18 -3.18 -4.30
C ILE A 287 17.55 -4.17 -5.40
N ASP A 288 18.83 -4.55 -5.42
CA ASP A 288 19.41 -5.55 -6.33
C ASP A 288 19.22 -5.27 -7.84
N GLY A 289 18.84 -4.03 -8.20
CA GLY A 289 18.67 -3.57 -9.58
C GLY A 289 17.24 -3.67 -10.11
N ASP A 290 16.37 -4.41 -9.42
CA ASP A 290 15.04 -4.77 -9.93
C ASP A 290 13.90 -4.19 -9.07
N LEU A 291 14.01 -4.30 -7.74
CA LEU A 291 12.91 -3.95 -6.84
C LEU A 291 12.97 -2.47 -6.46
N ARG A 292 11.94 -1.71 -6.86
CA ARG A 292 11.65 -0.37 -6.33
C ARG A 292 10.65 -0.48 -5.19
N VAL A 293 11.01 0.02 -4.02
CA VAL A 293 10.17 -0.08 -2.82
C VAL A 293 10.27 1.18 -1.96
N ALA A 294 9.15 1.65 -1.43
CA ALA A 294 9.16 2.74 -0.45
C ALA A 294 9.80 2.30 0.88
N ASP A 295 10.10 3.26 1.74
CA ASP A 295 10.59 3.01 3.08
C ASP A 295 9.51 2.36 3.96
N PRO A 296 9.79 1.22 4.64
CA PRO A 296 8.89 0.64 5.64
C PRO A 296 8.46 1.61 6.75
N PHE A 297 9.29 2.63 7.02
CA PHE A 297 9.09 3.65 8.06
C PHE A 297 8.67 4.99 7.47
N SER A 298 8.05 4.99 6.28
CA SER A 298 7.51 6.23 5.70
C SER A 298 6.44 6.82 6.62
N GLU A 299 6.58 8.10 6.96
CA GLU A 299 5.58 8.89 7.70
C GLU A 299 4.46 9.38 6.77
N GLN A 300 4.78 9.53 5.49
CA GLN A 300 3.87 9.87 4.40
C GLN A 300 4.30 9.17 3.12
N ILE A 301 3.35 8.89 2.23
CA ILE A 301 3.59 8.25 0.93
C ILE A 301 2.79 8.94 -0.18
N LEU A 302 3.22 8.78 -1.43
CA LEU A 302 2.37 9.06 -2.60
C LEU A 302 2.01 7.74 -3.29
N ASP A 303 0.71 7.58 -3.55
CA ASP A 303 0.10 6.42 -4.17
C ASP A 303 -0.38 6.76 -5.60
N PRO A 304 0.21 6.15 -6.64
CA PRO A 304 -0.14 6.43 -8.03
C PRO A 304 -1.57 6.01 -8.41
N TRP A 305 -2.20 5.13 -7.62
CA TRP A 305 -3.51 4.55 -7.89
C TRP A 305 -4.63 5.31 -7.18
N ASN A 306 -4.36 5.86 -5.99
CA ASN A 306 -5.38 6.36 -5.09
C ASN A 306 -5.36 7.88 -4.86
N ASP A 307 -4.20 8.54 -5.01
CA ASP A 307 -4.06 9.96 -4.65
C ASP A 307 -4.90 10.90 -5.51
N GLY A 308 -5.21 10.51 -6.75
CA GLY A 308 -6.06 11.27 -7.66
C GLY A 308 -7.50 11.48 -7.18
N TYR A 309 -7.94 10.73 -6.15
CA TYR A 309 -9.28 10.88 -5.56
C TYR A 309 -9.30 11.82 -4.34
N ILE A 310 -8.15 12.36 -3.93
CA ILE A 310 -8.04 13.25 -2.77
C ILE A 310 -8.26 14.69 -3.23
N SER A 311 -9.27 15.35 -2.66
CA SER A 311 -9.58 16.74 -3.00
C SER A 311 -8.56 17.71 -2.38
N SER A 312 -8.29 18.82 -3.07
CA SER A 312 -7.46 19.90 -2.53
C SER A 312 -8.07 20.60 -1.31
N ALA A 313 -9.37 20.39 -1.05
CA ALA A 313 -10.01 20.86 0.18
C ALA A 313 -9.66 20.00 1.39
N THR A 314 -9.33 18.71 1.17
CA THR A 314 -8.92 17.77 2.21
C THR A 314 -7.42 17.85 2.46
N TYR A 315 -6.61 17.82 1.39
CA TYR A 315 -5.16 17.98 1.46
C TYR A 315 -4.71 19.10 0.51
N PRO A 316 -4.61 20.35 0.99
CA PRO A 316 -4.10 21.45 0.20
C PRO A 316 -2.62 21.24 -0.18
N ASN A 317 -2.30 21.48 -1.45
CA ASN A 317 -0.93 21.40 -1.97
C ASN A 317 -0.24 20.03 -1.79
N MET A 318 -1.00 18.94 -1.77
CA MET A 318 -0.42 17.59 -1.78
C MET A 318 0.52 17.43 -3.00
N PRO A 319 1.77 16.98 -2.80
CA PRO A 319 2.68 16.73 -3.91
C PRO A 319 2.12 15.72 -4.91
N ASN A 320 2.34 15.95 -6.21
CA ASN A 320 1.91 15.01 -7.24
C ASN A 320 2.84 13.79 -7.25
N TYR A 321 2.27 12.61 -7.50
CA TYR A 321 3.05 11.42 -7.79
C TYR A 321 3.97 11.64 -9.03
N PRO A 322 5.24 11.22 -8.99
CA PRO A 322 6.23 11.38 -10.06
C PRO A 322 5.98 10.43 -11.27
N ALA A 323 4.82 10.56 -11.91
CA ALA A 323 4.42 9.70 -13.02
C ALA A 323 5.44 9.72 -14.17
N GLY A 324 5.81 8.53 -14.66
CA GLY A 324 6.77 8.35 -15.76
C GLY A 324 8.24 8.37 -15.33
N GLN A 325 8.57 8.71 -14.08
CA GLN A 325 9.94 8.65 -13.57
C GLN A 325 10.20 7.42 -12.69
N THR A 326 9.16 6.93 -12.01
CA THR A 326 9.24 5.71 -11.18
C THR A 326 7.91 4.96 -11.21
N THR A 327 7.87 3.83 -10.51
CA THR A 327 6.70 2.96 -10.35
C THR A 327 6.52 2.57 -8.87
N GLY A 328 5.31 2.14 -8.51
CA GLY A 328 4.95 1.76 -7.13
C GLY A 328 4.82 2.95 -6.18
N ILE A 329 4.54 2.68 -4.91
CA ILE A 329 4.42 3.70 -3.84
C ILE A 329 5.78 4.38 -3.61
N VAL A 330 5.80 5.71 -3.48
CA VAL A 330 7.01 6.47 -3.08
C VAL A 330 6.85 7.02 -1.66
N SER A 331 7.94 7.07 -0.88
CA SER A 331 7.96 7.79 0.39
C SER A 331 7.97 9.29 0.15
N LEU A 332 7.28 10.06 0.99
CA LEU A 332 7.26 11.53 0.98
C LEU A 332 7.85 12.06 2.28
N TYR A 333 8.76 13.03 2.18
CA TYR A 333 9.39 13.65 3.33
C TYR A 333 9.67 15.14 3.10
N GLU A 334 9.66 15.93 4.18
CA GLU A 334 10.02 17.36 4.17
C GLU A 334 10.92 17.65 5.36
N ALA A 335 12.21 17.86 5.11
CA ALA A 335 13.16 18.22 6.17
C ALA A 335 12.95 19.67 6.63
N ALA A 336 13.29 19.97 7.90
CA ALA A 336 13.08 21.29 8.49
C ALA A 336 11.61 21.77 8.45
N LYS A 337 10.66 20.83 8.53
CA LYS A 337 9.23 21.15 8.55
C LYS A 337 8.92 22.01 9.79
N PRO A 338 8.08 23.06 9.67
CA PRO A 338 7.65 23.84 10.82
C PRO A 338 6.98 22.96 11.88
N VAL A 339 7.41 23.11 13.14
CA VAL A 339 6.82 22.38 14.27
C VAL A 339 5.39 22.86 14.51
N TYR A 340 4.45 21.92 14.68
CA TYR A 340 3.08 22.22 15.06
C TYR A 340 3.02 22.81 16.48
N ASN A 341 2.40 23.98 16.62
CA ASN A 341 2.27 24.66 17.91
C ASN A 341 1.05 24.16 18.68
N TRP A 342 1.22 23.11 19.47
CA TRP A 342 0.19 22.55 20.35
C TRP A 342 -0.35 23.60 21.32
N THR A 343 -1.68 23.71 21.41
CA THR A 343 -2.35 24.59 22.37
C THR A 343 -2.59 23.89 23.71
N ASN A 344 -2.89 22.59 23.69
CA ASN A 344 -3.03 21.76 24.88
C ASN A 344 -1.73 21.00 25.16
N THR A 345 -0.93 21.48 26.10
CA THR A 345 0.37 20.88 26.46
C THR A 345 0.36 20.14 27.81
N THR A 346 -0.75 20.21 28.54
CA THR A 346 -0.92 19.59 29.86
C THR A 346 -2.23 18.81 29.94
N PHE A 347 -2.64 18.20 28.83
CA PHE A 347 -3.82 17.33 28.80
C PHE A 347 -3.62 16.16 29.77
N ASN A 348 -4.64 15.89 30.59
CA ASN A 348 -4.68 14.72 31.45
C ASN A 348 -5.78 13.81 30.91
N ALA A 349 -5.38 12.65 30.38
CA ALA A 349 -6.32 11.70 29.83
C ALA A 349 -7.23 11.15 30.95
N PRO A 350 -8.51 10.80 30.66
CA PRO A 350 -9.42 10.26 31.67
C PRO A 350 -8.89 8.98 32.36
N PRO A 351 -9.32 8.64 33.57
CA PRO A 351 -8.99 7.35 34.16
C PRO A 351 -9.49 6.18 33.31
N GLN A 352 -8.68 5.14 33.14
CA GLN A 352 -8.99 3.96 32.31
C GLN A 352 -10.35 3.34 32.67
N GLU A 353 -10.72 3.31 33.96
CA GLU A 353 -11.96 2.72 34.43
C GLU A 353 -13.22 3.56 34.17
N GLU A 354 -13.06 4.81 33.73
CA GLU A 354 -14.12 5.77 33.44
C GLU A 354 -14.26 6.08 31.94
N LEU A 355 -13.52 5.37 31.07
CA LEU A 355 -13.58 5.61 29.64
C LEU A 355 -14.94 5.27 29.04
N LEU A 356 -15.51 6.23 28.33
CA LEU A 356 -16.61 6.06 27.39
C LEU A 356 -16.04 6.32 25.99
N ILE A 357 -15.61 5.25 25.36
CA ILE A 357 -14.93 5.23 24.07
C ILE A 357 -15.96 5.28 22.95
N TYR A 358 -15.77 6.19 22.00
CA TYR A 358 -16.53 6.25 20.77
C TYR A 358 -15.66 5.73 19.63
N GLU A 359 -15.91 4.50 19.21
CA GLU A 359 -15.26 3.86 18.07
C GLU A 359 -15.82 4.46 16.77
N LEU A 360 -14.94 5.08 15.99
CA LEU A 360 -15.29 5.98 14.91
C LEU A 360 -14.53 5.63 13.64
N LEU A 361 -15.25 5.17 12.63
CA LEU A 361 -14.74 5.02 11.28
C LEU A 361 -15.02 6.29 10.47
N ILE A 362 -13.98 7.06 10.13
CA ILE A 362 -14.12 8.41 9.54
C ILE A 362 -14.95 8.38 8.25
N ARG A 363 -14.71 7.37 7.40
CA ARG A 363 -15.37 7.22 6.08
C ARG A 363 -16.88 7.00 6.18
N ASP A 364 -17.35 6.44 7.29
CA ASP A 364 -18.77 6.16 7.48
C ASP A 364 -19.44 7.23 8.37
N PHE A 365 -18.66 7.92 9.20
CA PHE A 365 -19.17 8.91 10.14
C PHE A 365 -19.47 10.27 9.50
N VAL A 366 -18.58 10.79 8.64
CA VAL A 366 -18.74 12.10 7.99
C VAL A 366 -18.67 11.96 6.47
N THR A 367 -19.69 12.43 5.73
CA THR A 367 -19.78 12.25 4.26
C THR A 367 -18.60 12.82 3.46
N THR A 368 -17.88 13.80 4.01
CA THR A 368 -16.70 14.41 3.39
C THR A 368 -15.42 13.62 3.63
N HIS A 369 -15.44 12.64 4.53
CA HIS A 369 -14.33 11.78 4.92
C HIS A 369 -13.04 12.56 5.26
N ASN A 370 -13.13 13.66 6.02
CA ASN A 370 -11.95 14.46 6.35
C ASN A 370 -11.93 14.94 7.80
N TYR A 371 -10.71 15.22 8.29
CA TYR A 371 -10.49 15.66 9.66
C TYR A 371 -11.16 16.99 9.98
N GLN A 372 -11.25 17.93 9.03
CA GLN A 372 -11.93 19.21 9.28
C GLN A 372 -13.39 19.00 9.69
N THR A 373 -14.13 18.18 8.94
CA THR A 373 -15.53 17.92 9.25
C THR A 373 -15.66 17.11 10.53
N LEU A 374 -14.73 16.19 10.80
CA LEU A 374 -14.69 15.47 12.07
C LEU A 374 -14.50 16.42 13.26
N ILE A 375 -13.59 17.40 13.17
CA ILE A 375 -13.40 18.45 14.18
C ILE A 375 -14.71 19.21 14.42
N ASP A 376 -15.42 19.58 13.35
CA ASP A 376 -16.70 20.31 13.44
C ASP A 376 -17.81 19.50 14.17
N THR A 377 -17.65 18.17 14.29
CA THR A 377 -18.59 17.31 15.05
C THR A 377 -18.22 17.11 16.52
N LEU A 378 -17.08 17.61 17.00
CA LEU A 378 -16.63 17.33 18.37
C LEU A 378 -17.62 17.81 19.45
N ASP A 379 -18.37 18.88 19.19
CA ASP A 379 -19.43 19.34 20.09
C ASP A 379 -20.59 18.34 20.22
N TYR A 380 -20.82 17.49 19.21
CA TYR A 380 -21.78 16.38 19.31
C TYR A 380 -21.22 15.27 20.20
N ILE A 381 -19.96 14.88 19.99
CA ILE A 381 -19.28 13.83 20.77
C ILE A 381 -19.20 14.22 22.25
N GLU A 382 -18.80 15.46 22.54
CA GLU A 382 -18.76 15.99 23.91
C GLU A 382 -20.15 15.94 24.58
N ARG A 383 -21.21 16.35 23.87
CA ARG A 383 -22.59 16.30 24.40
C ARG A 383 -23.09 14.89 24.69
N LEU A 384 -22.58 13.86 24.00
CA LEU A 384 -22.89 12.47 24.32
C LEU A 384 -22.29 12.04 25.67
N GLY A 385 -21.30 12.78 26.19
CA GLY A 385 -20.53 12.42 27.38
C GLY A 385 -19.34 11.50 27.09
N VAL A 386 -18.99 11.33 25.81
CA VAL A 386 -17.80 10.59 25.37
C VAL A 386 -16.55 11.33 25.82
N ASN A 387 -15.58 10.60 26.34
CA ASN A 387 -14.30 11.14 26.81
C ASN A 387 -13.09 10.49 26.12
N ALA A 388 -13.31 9.58 25.17
CA ALA A 388 -12.28 9.07 24.29
C ALA A 388 -12.83 8.72 22.90
N ILE A 389 -12.07 8.98 21.85
CA ILE A 389 -12.37 8.56 20.48
C ILE A 389 -11.36 7.49 20.08
N GLU A 390 -11.85 6.33 19.67
CA GLU A 390 -11.02 5.30 19.02
C GLU A 390 -11.20 5.46 17.50
N LEU A 391 -10.15 5.95 16.84
CA LEU A 391 -10.21 6.43 15.47
C LEU A 391 -9.76 5.36 14.49
N MET A 392 -10.62 5.07 13.50
CA MET A 392 -10.35 4.07 12.47
C MET A 392 -10.64 4.58 11.04
N PRO A 393 -9.92 4.05 10.04
CA PRO A 393 -8.50 3.73 10.14
C PRO A 393 -7.66 5.00 10.23
N ASN A 394 -6.42 4.84 10.65
CA ASN A 394 -5.45 5.93 10.72
C ASN A 394 -4.23 5.76 9.83
N SER A 395 -3.74 4.54 9.66
CA SER A 395 -2.55 4.27 8.86
C SER A 395 -2.91 3.88 7.42
N GLU A 396 -2.01 4.11 6.47
CA GLU A 396 -2.19 3.76 5.05
C GLU A 396 -2.46 2.26 4.84
N PHE A 397 -3.43 1.94 3.98
CA PHE A 397 -3.93 0.58 3.77
C PHE A 397 -4.38 0.34 2.33
N GLU A 398 -4.35 -0.92 1.89
CA GLU A 398 -4.64 -1.27 0.51
C GLU A 398 -6.11 -1.17 0.13
N GLY A 399 -6.37 -0.66 -1.06
CA GLY A 399 -7.68 -0.71 -1.71
C GLY A 399 -8.70 0.29 -1.17
N ASN A 400 -8.34 1.14 -0.20
CA ASN A 400 -9.19 2.21 0.34
C ASN A 400 -10.56 1.76 0.90
N SER A 401 -10.80 0.46 1.02
CA SER A 401 -12.07 -0.12 1.45
C SER A 401 -11.86 -1.44 2.22
N SER A 402 -11.19 -1.35 3.38
CA SER A 402 -11.02 -2.47 4.32
C SER A 402 -11.13 -2.04 5.78
N TRP A 403 -11.60 -0.81 6.03
CA TRP A 403 -11.60 -0.17 7.35
C TRP A 403 -10.22 -0.06 8.02
N GLY A 404 -9.13 -0.20 7.25
CA GLY A 404 -7.75 -0.20 7.75
C GLY A 404 -7.10 -1.58 7.83
N TYR A 405 -7.90 -2.65 7.76
CA TYR A 405 -7.44 -4.02 8.03
C TYR A 405 -6.61 -4.67 6.93
N ASN A 406 -6.29 -3.91 5.88
CA ASN A 406 -5.29 -4.30 4.88
C ASN A 406 -4.05 -3.39 4.98
N PRO A 407 -3.35 -3.35 6.13
CA PRO A 407 -2.34 -2.34 6.37
C PRO A 407 -1.18 -2.46 5.37
N SER A 408 -0.74 -1.32 4.87
CA SER A 408 0.36 -1.20 3.92
C SER A 408 1.54 -0.46 4.55
N PHE A 409 1.33 0.68 5.22
CA PHE A 409 2.37 1.44 5.92
C PHE A 409 1.87 1.86 7.30
N HIS A 410 2.27 1.13 8.34
CA HIS A 410 1.79 1.34 9.72
C HIS A 410 2.17 2.71 10.32
N MET A 411 3.28 3.30 9.87
CA MET A 411 3.76 4.62 10.32
C MET A 411 3.18 5.77 9.48
N ALA A 412 2.66 5.49 8.28
CA ALA A 412 2.16 6.52 7.40
C ALA A 412 0.70 6.84 7.72
N LEU A 413 0.39 8.10 8.03
CA LEU A 413 -0.99 8.55 8.19
C LEU A 413 -1.74 8.44 6.86
N ASP A 414 -2.94 7.86 6.85
CA ASP A 414 -3.81 7.82 5.67
C ASP A 414 -4.20 9.24 5.29
N LYS A 415 -3.55 9.73 4.24
CA LYS A 415 -3.69 11.10 3.75
C LYS A 415 -5.03 11.36 3.08
N TYR A 416 -5.85 10.33 2.86
CA TYR A 416 -7.22 10.48 2.37
C TYR A 416 -8.06 11.40 3.27
N TYR A 417 -7.77 11.45 4.57
CA TYR A 417 -8.50 12.26 5.55
C TYR A 417 -7.96 13.69 5.71
N GLY A 418 -6.72 13.94 5.29
CA GLY A 418 -6.08 15.25 5.33
C GLY A 418 -4.58 15.18 5.61
N ALA A 419 -3.95 16.36 5.65
CA ALA A 419 -2.53 16.50 5.97
C ALA A 419 -2.23 16.18 7.45
N PRO A 420 -0.99 15.77 7.81
CA PRO A 420 -0.61 15.46 9.19
C PRO A 420 -0.92 16.57 10.20
N ASP A 421 -0.72 17.83 9.84
CA ASP A 421 -0.97 18.97 10.73
C ASP A 421 -2.46 19.14 11.04
N LYS A 422 -3.35 18.74 10.12
CA LYS A 422 -4.79 18.73 10.36
C LYS A 422 -5.20 17.59 11.30
N PHE A 423 -4.49 16.47 11.28
CA PHE A 423 -4.66 15.43 12.29
C PHE A 423 -4.17 15.88 13.68
N ARG A 424 -3.04 16.60 13.78
CA ARG A 424 -2.62 17.23 15.05
C ARG A 424 -3.66 18.22 15.57
N GLU A 425 -4.25 19.03 14.68
CA GLU A 425 -5.36 19.93 15.05
C GLU A 425 -6.57 19.17 15.57
N PHE A 426 -6.89 17.99 15.00
CA PHE A 426 -7.95 17.13 15.51
C PHE A 426 -7.64 16.64 16.93
N VAL A 427 -6.43 16.10 17.16
CA VAL A 427 -6.02 15.64 18.51
C VAL A 427 -6.05 16.80 19.51
N ASP A 428 -5.47 17.95 19.16
CA ASP A 428 -5.45 19.15 20.02
C ASP A 428 -6.88 19.65 20.32
N SER A 429 -7.80 19.56 19.36
CA SER A 429 -9.20 19.91 19.53
C SER A 429 -9.95 18.93 20.45
N CYS A 430 -9.63 17.64 20.40
CA CYS A 430 -10.13 16.64 21.35
C CYS A 430 -9.63 16.92 22.76
N HIS A 431 -8.32 17.16 22.91
CA HIS A 431 -7.70 17.48 24.20
C HIS A 431 -8.32 18.71 24.86
N SER A 432 -8.64 19.75 24.09
CA SER A 432 -9.33 20.95 24.61
C SER A 432 -10.71 20.67 25.23
N ARG A 433 -11.31 19.53 24.90
CA ARG A 433 -12.63 19.07 25.35
C ARG A 433 -12.56 17.94 26.40
N GLY A 434 -11.37 17.59 26.88
CA GLY A 434 -11.24 16.46 27.81
C GLY A 434 -11.32 15.08 27.12
N ILE A 435 -11.19 15.03 25.79
CA ILE A 435 -11.37 13.81 25.00
C ILE A 435 -10.01 13.24 24.60
N ALA A 436 -9.74 12.01 25.01
CA ALA A 436 -8.55 11.27 24.59
C ALA A 436 -8.69 10.73 23.16
N VAL A 437 -7.58 10.56 22.45
CA VAL A 437 -7.54 9.95 21.10
C VAL A 437 -6.77 8.62 21.16
N ILE A 438 -7.46 7.56 20.77
CA ILE A 438 -6.93 6.20 20.69
C ILE A 438 -6.81 5.84 19.21
N MET A 439 -5.65 5.32 18.80
CA MET A 439 -5.41 4.86 17.44
C MET A 439 -5.56 3.35 17.31
N ASP A 440 -5.95 2.89 16.14
CA ASP A 440 -6.00 1.48 15.82
C ASP A 440 -4.73 1.03 15.09
N GLN A 441 -4.10 -0.06 15.57
CA GLN A 441 -2.87 -0.60 14.99
C GLN A 441 -3.00 -2.09 14.74
N VAL A 442 -2.95 -2.45 13.45
CA VAL A 442 -3.06 -3.82 12.96
C VAL A 442 -1.67 -4.42 12.79
N PHE A 443 -1.08 -4.92 13.88
CA PHE A 443 0.26 -5.54 13.84
C PHE A 443 0.26 -7.05 13.67
N ASN A 444 -0.90 -7.68 13.48
CA ASN A 444 -0.95 -9.11 13.21
C ASN A 444 -0.32 -9.44 11.84
N HIS A 445 -0.74 -8.71 10.80
CA HIS A 445 -0.40 -8.97 9.40
C HIS A 445 -0.19 -7.68 8.61
N ALA A 446 0.41 -7.80 7.43
CA ALA A 446 0.48 -6.74 6.42
C ALA A 446 0.14 -7.27 5.02
N PHE A 447 -0.30 -6.39 4.11
CA PHE A 447 -0.62 -6.78 2.73
C PHE A 447 0.54 -6.54 1.75
N GLY A 448 0.35 -6.85 0.47
CA GLY A 448 1.41 -6.95 -0.56
C GLY A 448 2.15 -5.64 -0.88
N GLN A 449 1.54 -4.48 -0.66
CA GLN A 449 2.12 -3.14 -0.78
C GLN A 449 3.05 -2.84 0.39
N ASN A 450 3.03 -3.59 1.49
CA ASN A 450 3.94 -3.35 2.60
C ASN A 450 5.39 -3.61 2.18
N PRO A 451 6.31 -2.64 2.36
CA PRO A 451 7.71 -2.78 1.96
C PRO A 451 8.44 -4.01 2.53
N ILE A 452 8.13 -4.43 3.76
CA ILE A 452 8.76 -5.59 4.39
C ILE A 452 8.33 -6.89 3.69
N ALA A 453 7.07 -6.99 3.25
CA ALA A 453 6.61 -8.11 2.44
C ALA A 453 7.30 -8.11 1.07
N GLN A 454 7.33 -6.97 0.38
CA GLN A 454 7.93 -6.82 -0.95
C GLN A 454 9.43 -7.17 -0.98
N MET A 455 10.19 -6.69 0.01
CA MET A 455 11.64 -6.87 0.06
C MET A 455 12.05 -8.35 0.10
N TRP A 456 11.22 -9.25 0.64
CA TRP A 456 11.49 -10.68 0.63
C TRP A 456 10.26 -11.45 0.16
N TRP A 457 9.83 -11.19 -1.07
CA TRP A 457 8.70 -11.88 -1.68
C TRP A 457 9.11 -13.17 -2.41
N ASP A 458 8.35 -14.24 -2.22
CA ASP A 458 8.43 -15.47 -3.01
C ASP A 458 7.30 -15.47 -4.05
N SER A 459 7.57 -14.88 -5.22
CA SER A 459 6.59 -14.72 -6.30
C SER A 459 6.02 -16.05 -6.79
N ASN A 460 6.76 -17.17 -6.67
CA ASN A 460 6.28 -18.48 -7.12
C ASN A 460 5.14 -19.02 -6.26
N ASN A 461 5.13 -18.67 -4.97
CA ASN A 461 4.12 -19.12 -4.01
C ASN A 461 3.21 -17.99 -3.51
N ASN A 462 3.42 -16.75 -3.98
CA ASN A 462 2.67 -15.55 -3.62
C ASN A 462 2.57 -15.34 -2.09
N ARG A 463 3.73 -15.33 -1.42
CA ARG A 463 3.86 -15.19 0.04
C ARG A 463 5.24 -14.62 0.41
N PRO A 464 5.49 -14.24 1.68
CA PRO A 464 6.83 -13.91 2.14
C PRO A 464 7.76 -15.10 1.99
N ALA A 465 8.99 -14.86 1.55
CA ALA A 465 10.02 -15.88 1.44
C ALA A 465 10.43 -16.38 2.84
N ALA A 466 10.90 -17.63 2.92
CA ALA A 466 11.39 -18.22 4.18
C ALA A 466 12.56 -17.45 4.83
N VAL A 467 13.24 -16.59 4.07
CA VAL A 467 14.35 -15.75 4.52
C VAL A 467 13.91 -14.35 4.94
N ASN A 468 12.61 -14.03 4.90
CA ASN A 468 12.11 -12.76 5.41
C ASN A 468 12.44 -12.64 6.91
N PRO A 469 13.15 -11.60 7.35
CA PRO A 469 13.60 -11.50 8.74
C PRO A 469 12.53 -10.96 9.70
N TYR A 470 11.35 -10.59 9.20
CA TYR A 470 10.24 -10.03 9.97
C TYR A 470 8.99 -10.92 9.99
N MET A 471 8.67 -11.53 8.85
CA MET A 471 7.38 -12.18 8.64
C MET A 471 7.49 -13.70 8.66
N ASN A 472 6.42 -14.34 9.12
CA ASN A 472 6.27 -15.78 8.98
C ASN A 472 6.07 -16.12 7.49
N GLN A 473 6.72 -17.19 7.01
CA GLN A 473 6.53 -17.66 5.63
C GLN A 473 5.07 -18.08 5.37
N ASN A 474 4.43 -18.68 6.37
CA ASN A 474 3.04 -19.12 6.31
C ASN A 474 2.32 -18.60 7.54
N CYS A 475 1.03 -18.30 7.39
CA CYS A 475 0.17 -17.98 8.53
C CYS A 475 0.27 -19.06 9.61
N PRO A 476 0.63 -18.69 10.85
CA PRO A 476 0.85 -19.67 11.90
C PRO A 476 -0.46 -20.26 12.44
N HIS A 477 -1.61 -19.59 12.28
CA HIS A 477 -2.89 -19.93 12.93
C HIS A 477 -4.10 -20.00 11.97
N PRO A 478 -4.12 -20.92 10.99
CA PRO A 478 -5.28 -21.10 10.11
C PRO A 478 -6.54 -21.52 10.88
N PRO A 479 -7.75 -21.08 10.48
CA PRO A 479 -8.06 -20.33 9.25
C PRO A 479 -7.99 -18.79 9.39
N ASN A 480 -7.56 -18.26 10.54
CA ASN A 480 -7.57 -16.82 10.82
C ASN A 480 -6.33 -16.15 10.19
N CYS A 481 -6.31 -16.08 8.85
CA CYS A 481 -5.19 -15.58 8.07
C CYS A 481 -5.72 -14.57 7.03
N TRP A 482 -5.46 -13.28 7.24
CA TRP A 482 -5.96 -12.22 6.33
C TRP A 482 -4.89 -11.68 5.39
N GLY A 483 -3.64 -11.60 5.85
CA GLY A 483 -2.50 -11.11 5.07
C GLY A 483 -1.22 -11.87 5.39
N ASN A 484 -0.09 -11.19 5.31
CA ASN A 484 1.22 -11.73 5.64
C ASN A 484 1.51 -11.52 7.13
N ASP A 485 1.39 -12.58 7.94
CA ASP A 485 1.58 -12.49 9.39
C ASP A 485 3.04 -12.19 9.79
N PHE A 486 3.21 -11.27 10.73
CA PHE A 486 4.50 -10.99 11.34
C PHE A 486 4.94 -12.10 12.29
N ASP A 487 6.25 -12.30 12.45
CA ASP A 487 6.82 -13.06 13.56
C ASP A 487 7.15 -12.09 14.72
N HIS A 488 6.27 -11.99 15.71
CA HIS A 488 6.44 -11.07 16.84
C HIS A 488 7.59 -11.44 17.80
N PHE A 489 8.25 -12.58 17.58
CA PHE A 489 9.30 -13.07 18.47
C PHE A 489 10.73 -12.79 17.98
N VAL A 490 10.90 -12.31 16.75
CA VAL A 490 12.20 -11.91 16.21
C VAL A 490 12.48 -10.42 16.43
N GLN A 491 13.76 -10.08 16.59
CA GLN A 491 14.17 -8.70 16.90
C GLN A 491 13.75 -7.68 15.84
N PRO A 492 13.89 -7.94 14.52
CA PRO A 492 13.51 -6.95 13.50
C PRO A 492 12.04 -6.53 13.58
N THR A 493 11.12 -7.47 13.83
CA THR A 493 9.69 -7.18 14.01
C THR A 493 9.43 -6.37 15.27
N ARG A 494 10.12 -6.68 16.37
CA ARG A 494 10.02 -5.90 17.61
C ARG A 494 10.47 -4.47 17.38
N ASP A 495 11.65 -4.28 16.79
CA ASP A 495 12.19 -2.96 16.49
C ASP A 495 11.25 -2.16 15.54
N TYR A 496 10.64 -2.83 14.56
CA TYR A 496 9.67 -2.23 13.65
C TYR A 496 8.44 -1.71 14.39
N ILE A 497 7.77 -2.58 15.14
CA ILE A 497 6.54 -2.26 15.87
C ILE A 497 6.81 -1.21 16.96
N ASP A 498 7.93 -1.33 17.68
CA ASP A 498 8.29 -0.39 18.74
C ASP A 498 8.49 1.01 18.19
N ARG A 499 9.21 1.15 17.07
CA ARG A 499 9.40 2.43 16.40
C ARG A 499 8.07 3.06 15.99
N ILE A 500 7.13 2.28 15.48
CA ILE A 500 5.82 2.79 15.08
C ILE A 500 5.02 3.24 16.31
N ASN A 501 5.04 2.46 17.38
CA ASN A 501 4.36 2.80 18.62
C ASN A 501 4.88 4.13 19.20
N THR A 502 6.19 4.31 19.30
CA THR A 502 6.76 5.56 19.84
C THR A 502 6.48 6.73 18.91
N TYR A 503 6.59 6.56 17.59
CA TYR A 503 6.31 7.60 16.61
C TYR A 503 4.91 8.19 16.77
N TRP A 504 3.87 7.36 16.88
CA TRP A 504 2.50 7.87 17.02
C TRP A 504 2.32 8.68 18.31
N ILE A 505 2.92 8.24 19.42
CA ILE A 505 2.90 8.92 20.71
C ILE A 505 3.62 10.27 20.62
N GLU A 506 4.82 10.30 20.05
CA GLU A 506 5.67 11.50 19.97
C GLU A 506 5.13 12.53 18.98
N GLU A 507 4.79 12.08 17.77
CA GLU A 507 4.48 12.97 16.64
C GLU A 507 3.06 13.55 16.69
N PHE A 508 2.12 12.77 17.23
CA PHE A 508 0.70 13.11 17.24
C PHE A 508 0.07 13.20 18.63
N LYS A 509 0.83 12.92 19.70
CA LYS A 509 0.36 13.02 21.09
C LYS A 509 -0.94 12.27 21.36
N ILE A 510 -1.09 11.12 20.73
CA ILE A 510 -2.23 10.24 21.02
C ILE A 510 -2.13 9.71 22.44
N ASP A 511 -3.26 9.27 22.98
CA ASP A 511 -3.41 8.88 24.37
C ASP A 511 -3.49 7.37 24.57
N GLY A 512 -3.73 6.62 23.48
CA GLY A 512 -3.75 5.17 23.52
C GLY A 512 -3.63 4.52 22.14
N ILE A 513 -3.32 3.22 22.16
CA ILE A 513 -3.41 2.36 20.98
C ILE A 513 -4.29 1.16 21.32
N ARG A 514 -5.23 0.85 20.42
CA ARG A 514 -5.80 -0.49 20.30
C ARG A 514 -4.91 -1.31 19.39
N PHE A 515 -4.32 -2.38 19.93
CA PHE A 515 -3.72 -3.43 19.14
C PHE A 515 -4.82 -4.37 18.67
N ASP A 516 -5.05 -4.37 17.36
CA ASP A 516 -6.02 -5.21 16.70
C ASP A 516 -5.53 -6.68 16.64
N PHE A 517 -6.48 -7.60 16.77
CA PHE A 517 -6.32 -9.05 16.74
C PHE A 517 -5.06 -9.58 17.44
N THR A 518 -4.78 -9.12 18.66
CA THR A 518 -3.57 -9.53 19.41
C THR A 518 -3.52 -11.02 19.73
N LYS A 519 -4.66 -11.72 19.64
CA LYS A 519 -4.71 -13.19 19.71
C LYS A 519 -3.82 -13.85 18.65
N GLY A 520 -3.65 -13.22 17.48
CA GLY A 520 -2.79 -13.67 16.40
C GLY A 520 -1.29 -13.46 16.63
N PHE A 521 -0.87 -12.80 17.72
CA PHE A 521 0.56 -12.55 18.00
C PHE A 521 1.25 -13.82 18.54
N THR A 522 1.28 -14.85 17.71
CA THR A 522 1.67 -16.22 18.03
C THR A 522 2.19 -16.95 16.80
N ASN A 523 3.20 -17.81 17.01
CA ASN A 523 3.65 -18.76 16.00
C ASN A 523 3.05 -20.18 16.23
N SER A 524 1.87 -20.25 16.85
CA SER A 524 1.16 -21.50 17.15
C SER A 524 -0.04 -21.72 16.24
N SER A 525 -0.23 -22.96 15.79
CA SER A 525 -1.42 -23.40 15.06
C SER A 525 -2.72 -23.35 15.85
N ASN A 526 -2.66 -23.11 17.16
CA ASN A 526 -3.85 -22.91 17.97
C ASN A 526 -3.74 -21.63 18.81
N ALA A 527 -4.18 -20.53 18.20
CA ALA A 527 -4.25 -19.22 18.86
C ALA A 527 -5.27 -19.15 20.02
N ASN A 528 -6.16 -20.15 20.17
CA ASN A 528 -7.18 -20.18 21.23
C ASN A 528 -6.65 -20.64 22.59
N ASN A 529 -5.47 -21.26 22.64
CA ASN A 529 -4.89 -21.73 23.90
C ASN A 529 -4.19 -20.58 24.65
N TYR A 530 -3.92 -20.81 25.93
CA TYR A 530 -3.10 -19.91 26.74
C TYR A 530 -1.67 -19.90 26.20
N GLN A 531 -1.07 -18.72 26.06
CA GLN A 531 0.27 -18.60 25.49
C GLN A 531 1.17 -17.62 26.24
N ALA A 532 2.05 -18.15 27.11
CA ALA A 532 3.03 -17.36 27.84
C ALA A 532 3.94 -16.49 26.92
N PRO A 533 4.42 -16.97 25.74
CA PRO A 533 5.23 -16.13 24.85
C PRO A 533 4.46 -14.91 24.32
N ARG A 534 3.19 -15.08 23.94
CA ARG A 534 2.32 -13.98 23.46
C ARG A 534 2.11 -12.94 24.56
N ILE A 535 1.81 -13.39 25.77
CA ILE A 535 1.68 -12.50 26.94
C ILE A 535 2.97 -11.71 27.18
N ALA A 536 4.13 -12.37 27.14
CA ALA A 536 5.41 -11.70 27.33
C ALA A 536 5.70 -10.66 26.22
N ALA A 537 5.34 -10.97 24.96
CA ALA A 537 5.49 -10.04 23.85
C ALA A 537 4.59 -8.80 24.01
N LEU A 538 3.33 -9.00 24.41
CA LEU A 538 2.38 -7.90 24.67
C LEU A 538 2.84 -7.03 25.85
N LYS A 539 3.30 -7.63 26.95
CA LYS A 539 3.85 -6.89 28.11
C LYS A 539 5.02 -6.01 27.71
N ARG A 540 5.94 -6.56 26.93
CA ARG A 540 7.08 -5.83 26.37
C ARG A 540 6.63 -4.66 25.47
N MET A 541 5.61 -4.86 24.62
CA MET A 541 5.05 -3.77 23.79
C MET A 541 4.42 -2.67 24.65
N ALA A 542 3.66 -3.04 25.69
CA ALA A 542 3.10 -2.06 26.62
C ALA A 542 4.18 -1.28 27.37
N ASP A 543 5.24 -1.95 27.83
CA ASP A 543 6.36 -1.29 28.49
C ASP A 543 7.03 -0.25 27.57
N VAL A 544 7.11 -0.51 26.26
CA VAL A 544 7.61 0.49 25.28
C VAL A 544 6.71 1.72 25.28
N CYS A 545 5.39 1.55 25.16
CA CYS A 545 4.46 2.68 25.19
C CYS A 545 4.51 3.43 26.54
N TRP A 546 4.59 2.71 27.65
CA TRP A 546 4.61 3.30 29.00
C TRP A 546 5.92 3.98 29.37
N ASN A 547 7.03 3.59 28.74
CA ASN A 547 8.30 4.31 28.87
C ASN A 547 8.25 5.68 28.19
N GLU A 548 7.49 5.83 27.10
CA GLU A 548 7.25 7.12 26.44
C GLU A 548 6.19 7.94 27.17
N ASN A 549 5.08 7.32 27.58
CA ASN A 549 4.02 7.97 28.35
C ASN A 549 3.41 7.00 29.38
N SER A 550 3.65 7.25 30.67
CA SER A 550 3.22 6.34 31.76
C SER A 550 1.70 6.21 31.89
N ASP A 551 0.94 7.17 31.36
CA ASP A 551 -0.53 7.20 31.43
C ASP A 551 -1.18 6.65 30.13
N PHE A 552 -0.38 6.17 29.19
CA PHE A 552 -0.85 5.70 27.88
C PHE A 552 -1.75 4.47 27.96
N TYR A 553 -2.87 4.48 27.24
CA TYR A 553 -3.76 3.32 27.17
C TYR A 553 -3.21 2.29 26.19
N VAL A 554 -3.05 1.06 26.68
CA VAL A 554 -2.78 -0.11 25.84
C VAL A 554 -4.03 -0.98 25.85
N ILE A 555 -4.77 -0.92 24.74
CA ILE A 555 -6.04 -1.63 24.55
C ILE A 555 -5.77 -2.83 23.64
N LEU A 556 -6.34 -3.98 23.97
CA LEU A 556 -6.20 -5.20 23.18
C LEU A 556 -7.56 -5.66 22.69
N GLU A 557 -7.70 -5.76 21.37
CA GLU A 557 -8.65 -6.70 20.79
C GLU A 557 -8.07 -8.11 21.01
N HIS A 558 -8.50 -8.74 22.10
CA HIS A 558 -7.93 -9.99 22.57
C HIS A 558 -9.04 -10.95 22.95
N TRP A 559 -9.16 -12.04 22.19
CA TRP A 559 -10.15 -13.12 22.43
C TRP A 559 -9.45 -14.43 22.81
N GLY A 560 -8.48 -14.30 23.72
CA GLY A 560 -7.75 -15.42 24.30
C GLY A 560 -8.57 -16.12 25.40
N PRO A 561 -8.01 -17.13 26.07
CA PRO A 561 -8.61 -17.65 27.29
C PRO A 561 -8.67 -16.57 28.37
N ASN A 562 -9.74 -16.55 29.16
CA ASN A 562 -9.91 -15.59 30.26
C ASN A 562 -8.73 -15.57 31.26
N GLN A 563 -8.00 -16.69 31.42
CA GLN A 563 -6.79 -16.72 32.25
C GLN A 563 -5.71 -15.77 31.73
N GLU A 564 -5.53 -15.71 30.41
CA GLU A 564 -4.57 -14.84 29.73
C GLU A 564 -5.03 -13.39 29.76
N GLU A 565 -6.31 -13.15 29.44
CA GLU A 565 -6.91 -11.82 29.53
C GLU A 565 -6.77 -11.22 30.94
N LYS A 566 -7.00 -12.04 31.98
CA LYS A 566 -6.82 -11.63 33.37
C LYS A 566 -5.37 -11.25 33.67
N GLU A 567 -4.38 -12.01 33.18
CA GLU A 567 -2.97 -11.69 33.42
C GLU A 567 -2.55 -10.38 32.74
N LEU A 568 -3.05 -10.11 31.54
CA LEU A 568 -2.81 -8.87 30.81
C LEU A 568 -3.53 -7.68 31.47
N SER A 569 -4.77 -7.90 31.95
CA SER A 569 -5.51 -6.92 32.74
C SER A 569 -4.81 -6.57 34.05
N ASP A 570 -4.32 -7.57 34.78
CA ASP A 570 -3.57 -7.38 36.04
C ASP A 570 -2.25 -6.63 35.80
N TYR A 571 -1.70 -6.67 34.58
CA TYR A 571 -0.49 -5.93 34.20
C TYR A 571 -0.75 -4.45 33.91
N GLY A 572 -1.99 -4.05 33.58
CA GLY A 572 -2.36 -2.66 33.28
C GLY A 572 -2.99 -2.43 31.92
N MET A 573 -3.12 -3.46 31.09
CA MET A 573 -3.76 -3.35 29.77
C MET A 573 -5.28 -3.41 29.89
N MET A 574 -5.95 -2.81 28.90
CA MET A 574 -7.39 -2.86 28.71
C MET A 574 -7.76 -3.85 27.62
N LEU A 575 -8.89 -4.54 27.76
CA LEU A 575 -9.28 -5.64 26.88
C LEU A 575 -10.74 -5.55 26.48
N TRP A 576 -11.00 -5.89 25.22
CA TRP A 576 -12.35 -5.99 24.68
C TRP A 576 -13.19 -7.06 25.39
N GLY A 577 -14.44 -6.70 25.66
CA GLY A 577 -15.42 -7.51 26.36
C GLY A 577 -16.70 -7.63 25.57
N ASN A 578 -16.73 -8.52 24.57
CA ASN A 578 -17.92 -8.75 23.76
C ASN A 578 -19.09 -9.23 24.63
N ALA A 579 -20.19 -8.47 24.61
CA ALA A 579 -21.47 -8.83 25.22
C ALA A 579 -22.65 -8.69 24.23
N VAL A 580 -22.35 -8.55 22.93
CA VAL A 580 -23.30 -8.19 21.86
C VAL A 580 -24.45 -9.18 21.80
N HIS A 581 -24.13 -10.48 21.79
CA HIS A 581 -25.13 -11.55 21.70
C HIS A 581 -26.18 -11.43 22.81
N GLN A 582 -25.77 -11.21 24.06
CA GLN A 582 -26.67 -11.16 25.20
C GLN A 582 -27.56 -9.92 25.15
N TYR A 583 -27.02 -8.76 24.76
CA TYR A 583 -27.80 -7.54 24.56
C TYR A 583 -28.81 -7.68 23.42
N TYR A 584 -28.43 -8.35 22.33
CA TYR A 584 -29.33 -8.58 21.19
C TYR A 584 -30.48 -9.50 21.58
N GLU A 585 -30.20 -10.62 22.26
CA GLU A 585 -31.23 -11.52 22.76
C GLU A 585 -32.21 -10.79 23.71
N ALA A 586 -31.69 -9.93 24.59
CA ALA A 586 -32.52 -9.12 25.48
C ALA A 586 -33.41 -8.13 24.72
N ALA A 587 -32.85 -7.40 23.76
CA ALA A 587 -33.58 -6.43 22.96
C ALA A 587 -34.61 -7.08 22.02
N MET A 588 -34.32 -8.29 21.52
CA MET A 588 -35.24 -9.12 20.74
C MET A 588 -36.34 -9.77 21.57
N GLY A 589 -36.19 -9.83 22.90
CA GLY A 589 -37.19 -10.43 23.80
C GLY A 589 -37.00 -11.93 24.05
N TYR A 590 -35.76 -12.43 24.03
CA TYR A 590 -35.38 -13.81 24.32
C TYR A 590 -34.61 -13.92 25.64
N THR A 591 -35.36 -14.04 26.74
CA THR A 591 -34.80 -14.08 28.11
C THR A 591 -33.75 -15.16 28.38
N PRO A 592 -33.84 -16.40 27.86
CA PRO A 592 -32.89 -17.47 28.21
C PRO A 592 -31.41 -17.14 27.95
N ASN A 593 -31.13 -16.26 26.99
CA ASN A 593 -29.77 -15.89 26.60
C ASN A 593 -29.40 -14.44 26.96
N SER A 594 -30.23 -13.74 27.74
CA SER A 594 -30.07 -12.32 28.11
C SER A 594 -29.24 -12.11 29.39
N ASP A 595 -28.13 -12.83 29.56
CA ASP A 595 -27.29 -12.77 30.78
C ASP A 595 -26.06 -11.87 30.59
N PHE A 596 -26.13 -10.62 31.05
CA PHE A 596 -25.07 -9.62 30.88
C PHE A 596 -23.86 -9.80 31.82
N LYS A 597 -23.86 -10.81 32.70
CA LYS A 597 -22.82 -10.96 33.74
C LYS A 597 -21.40 -10.95 33.18
N TRP A 598 -21.19 -11.47 31.97
CA TRP A 598 -19.87 -11.57 31.37
C TRP A 598 -19.32 -10.24 30.83
N GLY A 599 -20.13 -9.18 30.82
CA GLY A 599 -19.67 -7.78 30.69
C GLY A 599 -19.21 -7.16 32.02
N ILE A 600 -19.22 -7.91 33.12
CA ILE A 600 -18.78 -7.43 34.44
C ILE A 600 -17.43 -8.08 34.77
N TYR A 601 -16.38 -7.27 34.88
CA TYR A 601 -15.01 -7.75 35.12
C TYR A 601 -14.87 -8.69 36.33
N LYS A 602 -15.66 -8.47 37.40
CA LYS A 602 -15.66 -9.33 38.60
C LYS A 602 -16.17 -10.73 38.33
N GLU A 603 -17.13 -10.88 37.43
CA GLU A 603 -17.66 -12.20 37.06
C GLU A 603 -16.59 -12.99 36.30
N ARG A 604 -15.72 -12.31 35.55
CA ARG A 604 -14.51 -12.88 34.93
C ARG A 604 -13.38 -13.16 35.93
N GLY A 605 -13.53 -12.79 37.20
CA GLY A 605 -12.53 -12.95 38.24
C GLY A 605 -11.36 -11.96 38.16
N TRP A 606 -11.54 -10.82 37.49
CA TRP A 606 -10.48 -9.81 37.32
C TRP A 606 -10.39 -8.88 38.54
N ALA A 607 -9.18 -8.39 38.83
CA ALA A 607 -8.96 -7.45 39.93
C ALA A 607 -9.31 -6.01 39.54
N ASN A 608 -9.01 -5.63 38.29
CA ASN A 608 -9.11 -4.27 37.79
C ASN A 608 -10.28 -4.11 36.80
N LYS A 609 -10.81 -2.88 36.70
CA LYS A 609 -11.90 -2.53 35.76
C LYS A 609 -11.35 -2.27 34.35
N HIS A 610 -10.57 -3.19 33.79
CA HIS A 610 -9.95 -3.01 32.47
C HIS A 610 -10.72 -3.73 31.35
N LEU A 611 -11.94 -4.19 31.62
CA LEU A 611 -12.81 -4.82 30.64
C LEU A 611 -13.65 -3.75 29.91
N ILE A 612 -13.29 -3.45 28.66
CA ILE A 612 -14.04 -2.56 27.78
C ILE A 612 -15.22 -3.34 27.22
N THR A 613 -16.38 -3.17 27.86
CA THR A 613 -17.59 -3.86 27.43
C THR A 613 -18.26 -3.08 26.31
N TYR A 614 -18.83 -3.79 25.33
CA TYR A 614 -19.64 -3.22 24.27
C TYR A 614 -20.88 -4.09 24.01
N MET A 615 -21.96 -3.43 23.60
CA MET A 615 -23.21 -4.09 23.20
C MET A 615 -23.42 -4.13 21.68
N GLU A 616 -22.60 -3.38 20.93
CA GLU A 616 -22.49 -3.33 19.47
C GLU A 616 -21.04 -2.97 19.13
N SER A 617 -20.47 -3.52 18.06
CA SER A 617 -19.18 -3.08 17.49
C SER A 617 -19.26 -2.96 15.97
N HIS A 618 -18.14 -2.62 15.34
CA HIS A 618 -18.01 -2.59 13.89
C HIS A 618 -18.15 -3.98 13.22
N ASP A 619 -17.88 -5.07 13.94
CA ASP A 619 -17.92 -6.44 13.41
C ASP A 619 -19.34 -7.02 13.30
N GLU A 620 -20.27 -6.53 14.13
CA GLU A 620 -21.61 -7.09 14.20
C GLU A 620 -22.66 -6.29 13.43
N GLU A 621 -23.65 -7.01 12.89
CA GLU A 621 -24.85 -6.39 12.32
C GLU A 621 -25.60 -5.57 13.37
N ARG A 622 -26.16 -4.42 12.97
CA ARG A 622 -26.76 -3.43 13.88
C ARG A 622 -27.92 -4.03 14.70
N ALA A 623 -28.02 -3.67 15.99
CA ALA A 623 -29.07 -4.14 16.90
C ALA A 623 -30.47 -3.89 16.33
N SER A 624 -30.70 -2.72 15.73
CA SER A 624 -31.98 -2.38 15.12
C SER A 624 -32.36 -3.32 13.96
N TYR A 625 -31.39 -3.74 13.16
CA TYR A 625 -31.62 -4.71 12.09
C TYR A 625 -31.93 -6.10 12.67
N GLN A 626 -31.16 -6.54 13.66
CA GLN A 626 -31.37 -7.83 14.33
C GLN A 626 -32.78 -7.92 14.94
N ILE A 627 -33.21 -6.90 15.69
CA ILE A 627 -34.55 -6.85 16.28
C ILE A 627 -35.64 -6.84 15.21
N LYS A 628 -35.48 -6.05 14.15
CA LYS A 628 -36.46 -6.02 13.05
C LYS A 628 -36.61 -7.39 12.38
N THR A 629 -35.52 -8.13 12.23
CA THR A 629 -35.50 -9.38 11.47
C THR A 629 -35.96 -10.56 12.33
N TYR A 630 -35.36 -10.71 13.51
CA TYR A 630 -35.47 -11.90 14.35
C TYR A 630 -36.16 -11.66 15.70
N GLY A 631 -36.58 -10.42 15.98
CA GLY A 631 -37.26 -10.06 17.22
C GLY A 631 -38.53 -10.89 17.50
N ASN A 632 -38.82 -11.10 18.78
CA ASN A 632 -39.99 -11.84 19.22
C ASN A 632 -41.27 -11.01 19.04
N SER A 633 -42.37 -11.69 18.72
CA SER A 633 -43.70 -11.10 18.64
C SER A 633 -44.69 -12.06 19.29
N ASN A 634 -45.37 -11.58 20.33
CA ASN A 634 -46.33 -12.38 21.09
C ASN A 634 -47.54 -11.54 21.49
N GLY A 635 -48.73 -11.97 21.05
CA GLY A 635 -49.97 -11.25 21.29
C GLY A 635 -49.94 -9.83 20.71
N GLY A 636 -50.23 -8.84 21.55
CA GLY A 636 -50.22 -7.42 21.15
C GLY A 636 -48.84 -6.74 21.22
N TYR A 637 -47.78 -7.48 21.58
CA TYR A 637 -46.44 -6.92 21.74
C TYR A 637 -45.49 -7.48 20.68
N ASP A 638 -45.01 -6.59 19.80
CA ASP A 638 -44.14 -6.95 18.68
C ASP A 638 -42.89 -6.07 18.68
N THR A 639 -41.75 -6.68 19.03
CA THR A 639 -40.44 -6.02 19.06
C THR A 639 -40.00 -5.51 17.69
N LYS A 640 -40.53 -6.05 16.59
CA LYS A 640 -40.16 -5.66 15.22
C LYS A 640 -40.75 -4.33 14.80
N THR A 641 -41.80 -3.86 15.47
CA THR A 641 -42.39 -2.54 15.21
C THR A 641 -41.39 -1.44 15.56
N LEU A 642 -41.35 -0.35 14.80
CA LEU A 642 -40.35 0.72 15.00
C LEU A 642 -40.38 1.30 16.42
N ALA A 643 -41.57 1.59 16.95
CA ALA A 643 -41.73 2.14 18.29
C ALA A 643 -41.20 1.18 19.36
N THR A 644 -41.67 -0.06 19.36
CA THR A 644 -41.22 -1.07 20.35
C THR A 644 -39.73 -1.38 20.21
N ARG A 645 -39.21 -1.44 18.99
CA ARG A 645 -37.77 -1.64 18.74
C ARG A 645 -36.93 -0.52 19.34
N ALA A 646 -37.33 0.74 19.13
CA ALA A 646 -36.63 1.89 19.70
C ALA A 646 -36.62 1.81 21.24
N ASP A 647 -37.76 1.52 21.86
CA ASP A 647 -37.86 1.34 23.31
C ASP A 647 -36.95 0.20 23.83
N ARG A 648 -36.82 -0.90 23.07
CA ARG A 648 -35.93 -2.02 23.41
C ARG A 648 -34.46 -1.65 23.34
N ILE A 649 -34.05 -0.87 22.34
CA ILE A 649 -32.67 -0.38 22.23
C ILE A 649 -32.35 0.59 23.37
N ILE A 650 -33.27 1.51 23.69
CA ILE A 650 -33.15 2.43 24.84
C ILE A 650 -33.01 1.63 26.14
N GLN A 651 -33.82 0.59 26.32
CA GLN A 651 -33.74 -0.30 27.48
C GLN A 651 -32.38 -1.00 27.58
N ALA A 652 -31.90 -1.61 26.49
CA ALA A 652 -30.59 -2.27 26.45
C ALA A 652 -29.45 -1.30 26.78
N SER A 653 -29.50 -0.10 26.20
CA SER A 653 -28.53 0.99 26.45
C SER A 653 -28.51 1.40 27.93
N ALA A 654 -29.67 1.52 28.56
CA ALA A 654 -29.77 1.87 29.98
C ALA A 654 -29.12 0.82 30.90
N PHE A 655 -29.23 -0.46 30.56
CA PHE A 655 -28.48 -1.51 31.26
C PHE A 655 -26.98 -1.43 30.96
N PHE A 656 -26.60 -1.27 29.69
CA PHE A 656 -25.21 -1.23 29.26
C PHE A 656 -24.39 -0.15 29.95
N TYR A 657 -24.85 1.10 29.92
CA TYR A 657 -24.12 2.24 30.48
C TYR A 657 -24.06 2.25 32.02
N THR A 658 -24.86 1.43 32.70
CA THR A 658 -24.85 1.33 34.16
C THR A 658 -23.96 0.20 34.68
N ILE A 659 -23.41 -0.65 33.81
CA ILE A 659 -22.41 -1.65 34.19
C ILE A 659 -21.07 -0.96 34.49
N PRO A 660 -20.41 -1.25 35.62
CA PRO A 660 -19.12 -0.63 35.97
C PRO A 660 -18.01 -0.86 34.94
N GLY A 661 -17.05 0.07 34.90
CA GLY A 661 -15.85 -0.01 34.06
C GLY A 661 -16.02 0.67 32.70
N PRO A 662 -14.99 0.62 31.84
CA PRO A 662 -14.98 1.30 30.56
C PRO A 662 -16.02 0.69 29.60
N LYS A 663 -16.45 1.52 28.66
CA LYS A 663 -17.47 1.20 27.67
C LYS A 663 -17.00 1.64 26.30
N MET A 664 -17.35 0.86 25.29
CA MET A 664 -17.18 1.25 23.89
C MET A 664 -18.56 1.34 23.22
N ILE A 665 -18.73 2.41 22.45
CA ILE A 665 -19.88 2.69 21.61
C ILE A 665 -19.36 2.75 20.18
N TYR A 666 -19.93 1.95 19.28
CA TYR A 666 -19.67 2.08 17.86
C TYR A 666 -20.58 3.14 17.25
N MET A 667 -20.02 4.02 16.40
CA MET A 667 -20.72 5.12 15.74
C MET A 667 -22.06 4.69 15.11
N PHE A 668 -23.07 5.56 15.17
CA PHE A 668 -24.42 5.32 14.66
C PHE A 668 -25.04 6.52 13.95
#